data_AF-A0A3F3Q6C1-F1
#
_entry.id   AF-A0A3F3Q6C1-F1
#
_cell.length_a   1.000
_cell.length_b   1.000
_cell.length_c   1.000
_cell.angle_alpha   90.00
_cell.angle_beta   90.00
_cell.angle_gamma   90.00
#
_symmetry.space_group_name_H-M   'P 1'
#
loop_
_entity.id
_entity.type
_entity.pdbx_description
1 polymer ?
#
loop_
_entity_poly.entity_id
_entity_poly.type
_entity_poly.pdbx_seq_one_letter_code
_entity_poly.pdbx_strand_id
1 'polypeptide(L)'
;MFFASAHAETDEEVLLQFIKENPLGMLITGIDSSAQDFLQCTHVPFVLDHPKTEENSSSNPQLRAHIAKQNPQAKSMLELTNGAPPNILPLERDVLVVFNGRHDHYVTPKFYTETKPDTGKVVPTWNYSAVQIYGKLSLYYDSRTPEAGAFLWKQIHDLSEQCERRIMGFTGGDRPQPWKVADAPERYIELMQRNVVGIRIEITKIEGKYKMSQEMRPGDRNGVVRGFAAMGGETGQAISALVQERGELIDKKKALNRRTKCDERKPKCGTCARLGKICEYARPAFKFQVTTVDDPRPPPEPLATATASNVSSEETTPTPAGDQTSAVRAAQDVPSIGSYDIIRSLQTTDRDIFYTTYWEGSCLPALHPIFKFATSLAAGHPILNDALLALSACNIGRIQAEHRTESSGSMCSLSPSLVHQTRSHLYYSSAIQKLAIMQSQDYHQNPTTILIVLVLFAHLEQAMGNFQGFYTHVRGMMNLLEWHNGVKDAATKSLLASWMQIRYVVWWARAYFSSIEVCQHLPSIPLPASLLDVPQTLHERRVKVLSIMCESHRLNFNAVLQQFRNLQSDDASGFDVDERYVYCTALLHQEAAKLDAWVLQLPPSEQPIYELSDTNGTTIRFQSHDAALNYAYYAVARAMQCTGVLQLLYSSDTPQHERECNEEEYWVQTLVRIAQWSDMQTSITKNSYTIGFSGLLLAGILRCQSLSVGLEIQDWLQALINLQPTEEGAFPIYQTFHVVKIINQQRAIGRDIFAVTQPVDDGGGTPKLTGYNSQSITSLLFHGKYQNLDSLFQECISLDV
;
A
#
# COMPACT_ATOMS: atom_id res chain seq x y z
N MET A 1 -10.13 -18.39 13.98
CA MET A 1 -8.91 -18.64 13.16
C MET A 1 -9.20 -19.71 12.08
N PHE A 2 -8.47 -19.78 10.94
CA PHE A 2 -8.62 -20.91 10.00
C PHE A 2 -7.84 -22.14 10.50
N PHE A 3 -8.56 -23.24 10.71
CA PHE A 3 -8.05 -24.49 11.24
C PHE A 3 -8.07 -25.58 10.17
N ALA A 4 -6.98 -25.73 9.43
CA ALA A 4 -6.76 -26.97 8.69
C ALA A 4 -6.73 -28.12 9.71
N SER A 5 -7.37 -29.25 9.40
CA SER A 5 -7.51 -30.38 10.34
C SER A 5 -6.18 -30.94 10.85
N ALA A 6 -5.09 -30.76 10.10
CA ALA A 6 -3.74 -31.13 10.49
C ALA A 6 -3.12 -30.21 11.55
N HIS A 7 -3.61 -28.97 11.68
CA HIS A 7 -3.04 -27.92 12.54
C HIS A 7 -3.90 -27.61 13.76
N ALA A 8 -5.17 -28.01 13.75
CA ALA A 8 -6.07 -27.84 14.89
C ALA A 8 -5.63 -28.73 16.06
N GLU A 9 -5.49 -28.14 17.24
CA GLU A 9 -5.39 -28.87 18.49
C GLU A 9 -6.75 -28.85 19.18
N THR A 10 -7.22 -30.03 19.56
CA THR A 10 -8.55 -30.24 20.14
C THR A 10 -8.50 -30.76 21.56
N ASP A 11 -7.32 -31.16 22.04
CA ASP A 11 -7.12 -31.62 23.42
C ASP A 11 -7.09 -30.42 24.37
N GLU A 12 -8.15 -30.26 25.15
CA GLU A 12 -8.31 -29.14 26.08
C GLU A 12 -7.19 -29.07 27.11
N GLU A 13 -6.68 -30.20 27.61
CA GLU A 13 -5.59 -30.19 28.60
C GLU A 13 -4.31 -29.62 28.00
N VAL A 14 -4.00 -29.96 26.75
CA VAL A 14 -2.85 -29.40 26.01
C VAL A 14 -3.00 -27.89 25.82
N LEU A 15 -4.21 -27.41 25.55
CA LEU A 15 -4.49 -25.99 25.35
C LEU A 15 -4.42 -25.20 26.66
N LEU A 16 -4.94 -25.75 27.76
CA LEU A 16 -4.83 -25.15 29.08
C LEU A 16 -3.38 -25.14 29.58
N GLN A 17 -2.60 -26.17 29.29
CA GLN A 17 -1.18 -26.21 29.59
C GLN A 17 -0.41 -25.15 28.79
N PHE A 18 -0.72 -24.99 27.50
CA PHE A 18 -0.12 -23.95 26.68
C PHE A 18 -0.33 -22.54 27.25
N ILE A 19 -1.54 -22.24 27.76
CA ILE A 19 -1.84 -20.96 28.40
C ILE A 19 -0.99 -20.75 29.66
N LYS A 20 -0.77 -21.80 30.47
CA LYS A 20 0.10 -21.72 31.66
C LYS A 20 1.56 -21.43 31.32
N GLU A 21 2.04 -21.97 30.20
CA GLU A 21 3.41 -21.78 29.72
C GLU A 21 3.60 -20.43 29.01
N ASN A 22 2.52 -19.87 28.45
CA ASN A 22 2.52 -18.59 27.76
C ASN A 22 1.48 -17.64 28.37
N PRO A 23 1.66 -17.18 29.63
CA PRO A 23 0.60 -16.50 30.39
C PRO A 23 0.35 -15.04 29.95
N LEU A 24 1.21 -14.45 29.12
CA LEU A 24 1.01 -13.10 28.58
C LEU A 24 0.08 -13.17 27.36
N GLY A 25 -1.21 -12.89 27.58
CA GLY A 25 -2.23 -12.92 26.54
C GLY A 25 -2.58 -11.52 26.01
N MET A 26 -3.24 -11.47 24.87
CA MET A 26 -3.85 -10.25 24.31
C MET A 26 -5.36 -10.26 24.58
N LEU A 27 -5.84 -9.40 25.48
CA LEU A 27 -7.26 -9.21 25.78
C LEU A 27 -7.90 -8.28 24.75
N ILE A 28 -8.85 -8.79 24.00
CA ILE A 28 -9.57 -8.06 22.94
C ILE A 28 -11.04 -7.91 23.32
N THR A 29 -11.52 -6.67 23.33
CA THR A 29 -12.92 -6.32 23.64
C THR A 29 -13.50 -5.40 22.56
N GLY A 30 -14.79 -5.60 22.23
CA GLY A 30 -15.56 -4.71 21.35
C GLY A 30 -16.62 -3.94 22.14
N ILE A 31 -16.29 -2.73 22.60
CA ILE A 31 -17.13 -1.92 23.50
C ILE A 31 -17.43 -0.58 22.85
N ASP A 32 -18.72 -0.24 22.79
CA ASP A 32 -19.16 1.07 22.32
C ASP A 32 -18.82 2.12 23.39
N SER A 33 -17.94 3.07 23.06
CA SER A 33 -17.47 4.13 23.95
C SER A 33 -17.51 5.47 23.21
N SER A 34 -17.85 6.55 23.92
CA SER A 34 -17.86 7.90 23.34
C SER A 34 -16.47 8.51 23.19
N ALA A 35 -15.47 7.94 23.89
CA ALA A 35 -14.13 8.50 24.00
C ALA A 35 -13.01 7.55 23.55
N GLN A 36 -13.29 6.26 23.35
CA GLN A 36 -12.29 5.26 22.97
C GLN A 36 -12.71 4.47 21.72
N ASP A 37 -11.74 3.88 21.03
CA ASP A 37 -11.99 3.00 19.88
C ASP A 37 -12.85 1.79 20.26
N PHE A 38 -13.70 1.34 19.33
CA PHE A 38 -14.60 0.21 19.53
C PHE A 38 -13.88 -1.11 19.85
N LEU A 39 -12.89 -1.49 19.04
CA LEU A 39 -12.06 -2.67 19.26
C LEU A 39 -10.77 -2.26 19.98
N GLN A 40 -10.59 -2.77 21.19
CA GLN A 40 -9.42 -2.49 22.02
C GLN A 40 -8.66 -3.77 22.30
N CYS A 41 -7.34 -3.67 22.40
CA CYS A 41 -6.45 -4.78 22.69
C CYS A 41 -5.40 -4.37 23.71
N THR A 42 -5.29 -5.11 24.81
CA THR A 42 -4.23 -4.94 25.82
C THR A 42 -3.47 -6.24 26.01
N HIS A 43 -2.15 -6.18 26.08
CA HIS A 43 -1.33 -7.30 26.55
C HIS A 43 -1.42 -7.42 28.08
N VAL A 44 -1.92 -8.55 28.58
CA VAL A 44 -2.21 -8.75 30.00
C VAL A 44 -1.68 -10.12 30.45
N PRO A 45 -0.94 -10.20 31.56
CA PRO A 45 -0.61 -11.47 32.20
C PRO A 45 -1.85 -12.09 32.83
N PHE A 46 -2.11 -13.36 32.52
CA PHE A 46 -3.24 -14.13 33.05
C PHE A 46 -2.79 -15.21 34.03
N VAL A 47 -3.66 -15.47 35.00
CA VAL A 47 -3.63 -16.64 35.87
C VAL A 47 -4.79 -17.54 35.46
N LEU A 48 -4.50 -18.80 35.15
CA LEU A 48 -5.51 -19.81 34.83
C LEU A 48 -5.95 -20.55 36.09
N ASP A 49 -7.21 -20.40 36.47
CA ASP A 49 -7.84 -21.16 37.54
C ASP A 49 -8.49 -22.43 36.98
N HIS A 50 -8.12 -23.57 37.55
CA HIS A 50 -8.86 -24.80 37.39
C HIS A 50 -9.85 -24.94 38.54
N PRO A 51 -11.12 -25.29 38.29
CA PRO A 51 -12.00 -25.71 39.36
C PRO A 51 -11.40 -26.95 40.00
N LYS A 52 -11.12 -26.90 41.30
CA LYS A 52 -10.59 -28.03 42.04
C LYS A 52 -11.61 -29.18 42.02
N THR A 53 -11.07 -30.38 41.86
CA THR A 53 -11.75 -31.67 41.87
C THR A 53 -12.28 -32.01 43.27
N GLU A 54 -13.25 -31.26 43.82
CA GLU A 54 -14.05 -31.74 44.96
C GLU A 54 -15.53 -31.37 44.78
N GLU A 55 -16.33 -32.44 44.67
CA GLU A 55 -17.79 -32.60 44.81
C GLU A 55 -18.70 -31.42 44.41
N ASN A 56 -19.29 -31.55 43.20
CA ASN A 56 -20.25 -30.67 42.50
C ASN A 56 -19.62 -29.37 41.93
N SER A 57 -19.62 -29.03 40.65
CA SER A 57 -20.26 -29.53 39.43
C SER A 57 -19.71 -28.66 38.29
N SER A 58 -19.31 -29.22 37.15
CA SER A 58 -19.26 -28.58 35.82
C SER A 58 -18.86 -27.08 35.73
N SER A 59 -17.83 -26.63 36.44
CA SER A 59 -17.33 -25.26 36.28
C SER A 59 -16.34 -25.24 35.14
N ASN A 60 -16.55 -24.38 34.15
CA ASN A 60 -15.55 -24.15 33.10
C ASN A 60 -14.26 -23.55 33.73
N PRO A 61 -13.08 -23.79 33.13
CA PRO A 61 -11.85 -23.11 33.53
C PRO A 61 -11.99 -21.59 33.41
N GLN A 62 -11.27 -20.83 34.24
CA GLN A 62 -11.40 -19.38 34.31
C GLN A 62 -10.05 -18.68 34.18
N LEU A 63 -10.02 -17.54 33.48
CA LEU A 63 -8.86 -16.67 33.45
C LEU A 63 -9.06 -15.48 34.39
N ARG A 64 -8.02 -15.15 35.14
CA ARG A 64 -7.96 -13.93 35.94
C ARG A 64 -6.82 -13.03 35.48
N ALA A 65 -7.10 -11.74 35.48
CA ALA A 65 -6.19 -10.68 35.07
C ALA A 65 -6.45 -9.40 35.89
N HIS A 66 -5.56 -8.43 35.79
CA HIS A 66 -5.85 -7.06 36.19
C HIS A 66 -5.17 -6.08 35.22
N ILE A 67 -5.75 -4.90 35.05
CA ILE A 67 -5.18 -3.82 34.25
C ILE A 67 -5.31 -2.49 34.98
N ALA A 68 -4.47 -1.51 34.64
CA ALA A 68 -4.56 -0.17 35.22
C ALA A 68 -5.88 0.52 34.85
N LYS A 69 -6.50 1.25 35.80
CA LYS A 69 -7.70 2.07 35.55
C LYS A 69 -7.49 3.14 34.49
N GLN A 70 -6.24 3.57 34.29
CA GLN A 70 -5.88 4.55 33.27
C GLN A 70 -5.89 3.97 31.85
N ASN A 71 -5.87 2.63 31.71
CA ASN A 71 -5.92 1.98 30.41
C ASN A 71 -7.23 2.35 29.68
N PRO A 72 -7.18 2.83 28.42
CA PRO A 72 -8.35 3.06 27.58
C PRO A 72 -9.41 1.96 27.64
N GLN A 73 -8.98 0.70 27.60
CA GLN A 73 -9.87 -0.46 27.65
C GLN A 73 -10.59 -0.58 29.01
N ALA A 74 -9.90 -0.24 30.10
CA ALA A 74 -10.52 -0.17 31.43
C ALA A 74 -11.54 0.98 31.49
N LYS A 75 -11.22 2.15 30.91
CA LYS A 75 -12.14 3.30 30.87
C LYS A 75 -13.41 2.99 30.10
N SER A 76 -13.32 2.36 28.93
CA SER A 76 -14.49 1.92 28.15
C SER A 76 -15.36 0.93 28.92
N MET A 77 -14.75 -0.04 29.61
CA MET A 77 -15.52 -0.96 30.46
C MET A 77 -16.19 -0.24 31.65
N LEU A 78 -15.53 0.77 32.23
CA LEU A 78 -16.07 1.57 33.34
C LEU A 78 -17.22 2.48 32.89
N GLU A 79 -17.21 3.01 31.67
CA GLU A 79 -18.32 3.81 31.12
C GLU A 79 -19.65 3.03 31.14
N LEU A 80 -19.60 1.71 30.91
CA LEU A 80 -20.78 0.83 30.94
C LEU A 80 -21.43 0.72 32.34
N THR A 81 -20.76 1.19 33.40
CA THR A 81 -21.34 1.16 34.75
C THR A 81 -22.48 2.16 34.94
N ASN A 82 -22.61 3.19 34.08
CA ASN A 82 -23.67 4.22 34.14
C ASN A 82 -23.90 4.84 35.54
N GLY A 83 -22.86 4.91 36.38
CA GLY A 83 -22.99 5.43 37.75
C GLY A 83 -23.71 4.50 38.74
N ALA A 84 -23.94 3.24 38.38
CA ALA A 84 -24.48 2.21 39.27
C ALA A 84 -23.55 1.94 40.48
N PRO A 85 -24.09 1.49 41.62
CA PRO A 85 -23.31 1.23 42.83
C PRO A 85 -22.14 0.26 42.57
N PRO A 86 -21.01 0.44 43.26
CA PRO A 86 -19.78 -0.30 43.01
C PRO A 86 -19.98 -1.79 43.25
N ASN A 87 -19.90 -2.59 42.20
CA ASN A 87 -20.04 -4.04 42.25
C ASN A 87 -19.20 -4.69 41.15
N ILE A 88 -19.51 -5.94 40.82
CA ILE A 88 -18.93 -6.67 39.69
C ILE A 88 -19.75 -6.32 38.45
N LEU A 89 -19.11 -5.84 37.37
CA LEU A 89 -19.79 -5.55 36.10
C LEU A 89 -19.59 -6.73 35.13
N PRO A 90 -20.62 -7.54 34.84
CA PRO A 90 -20.58 -8.50 33.74
C PRO A 90 -20.72 -7.77 32.40
N LEU A 91 -19.91 -8.14 31.41
CA LEU A 91 -20.08 -7.67 30.04
C LEU A 91 -21.01 -8.63 29.28
N GLU A 92 -21.94 -8.06 28.51
CA GLU A 92 -22.89 -8.85 27.73
C GLU A 92 -22.22 -9.56 26.55
N ARG A 93 -21.31 -8.87 25.85
CA ARG A 93 -20.60 -9.39 24.67
C ARG A 93 -19.43 -10.29 25.08
N ASP A 94 -19.18 -11.30 24.25
CA ASP A 94 -18.01 -12.16 24.40
C ASP A 94 -16.71 -11.38 24.17
N VAL A 95 -15.68 -11.75 24.91
CA VAL A 95 -14.32 -11.24 24.74
C VAL A 95 -13.44 -12.31 24.11
N LEU A 96 -12.36 -11.88 23.45
CA LEU A 96 -11.36 -12.77 22.87
C LEU A 96 -10.02 -12.57 23.59
N VAL A 97 -9.39 -13.65 24.06
CA VAL A 97 -8.01 -13.63 24.54
C VAL A 97 -7.15 -14.50 23.62
N VAL A 98 -6.03 -13.96 23.15
CA VAL A 98 -5.08 -14.69 22.30
C VAL A 98 -3.77 -14.89 23.04
N PHE A 99 -3.35 -16.14 23.19
CA PHE A 99 -2.05 -16.54 23.71
C PHE A 99 -1.18 -17.06 22.56
N ASN A 100 0.03 -16.51 22.41
CA ASN A 100 0.98 -16.94 21.39
C ASN A 100 2.10 -17.77 22.03
N GLY A 101 2.63 -18.72 21.28
CA GLY A 101 3.77 -19.51 21.73
C GLY A 101 5.02 -18.65 21.75
N ARG A 102 5.92 -18.91 22.71
CA ARG A 102 7.19 -18.19 22.86
C ARG A 102 8.08 -18.19 21.61
N HIS A 103 7.96 -19.23 20.78
CA HIS A 103 8.76 -19.39 19.57
C HIS A 103 7.87 -19.55 18.34
N ASP A 104 8.19 -18.77 17.32
CA ASP A 104 7.73 -18.90 15.95
C ASP A 104 8.88 -18.60 14.99
N HIS A 105 8.80 -19.09 13.76
CA HIS A 105 9.80 -18.77 12.77
C HIS A 105 9.31 -19.00 11.33
N TYR A 106 9.86 -18.21 10.42
CA TYR A 106 9.78 -18.43 8.98
C TYR A 106 10.42 -19.78 8.59
N VAL A 107 9.72 -20.58 7.79
CA VAL A 107 10.19 -21.82 7.18
C VAL A 107 10.51 -21.54 5.72
N THR A 108 11.81 -21.57 5.39
CA THR A 108 12.27 -21.42 4.01
C THR A 108 11.97 -22.67 3.19
N PRO A 109 11.56 -22.54 1.92
CA PRO A 109 11.40 -23.68 1.02
C PRO A 109 12.69 -24.49 0.82
N LYS A 110 13.86 -23.90 1.13
CA LYS A 110 15.16 -24.62 1.09
C LYS A 110 15.22 -25.80 2.07
N PHE A 111 14.39 -25.81 3.12
CA PHE A 111 14.34 -26.92 4.07
C PHE A 111 13.55 -28.13 3.55
N TYR A 112 12.78 -28.00 2.48
CA TYR A 112 12.01 -29.09 1.90
C TYR A 112 12.89 -29.95 0.99
N THR A 113 13.50 -30.99 1.56
CA THR A 113 14.47 -31.85 0.87
C THR A 113 13.85 -32.92 -0.02
N GLU A 114 12.53 -33.10 0.01
CA GLU A 114 11.81 -34.09 -0.79
C GLU A 114 10.96 -33.41 -1.87
N THR A 115 10.03 -32.53 -1.49
CA THR A 115 9.09 -31.95 -2.46
C THR A 115 9.75 -30.94 -3.41
N LYS A 116 10.79 -30.22 -2.96
CA LYS A 116 11.52 -29.24 -3.78
C LYS A 116 12.27 -29.90 -4.95
N PRO A 117 13.13 -30.93 -4.75
CA PRO A 117 13.75 -31.63 -5.88
C PRO A 117 12.76 -32.45 -6.71
N ASP A 118 11.67 -32.98 -6.11
CA ASP A 118 10.66 -33.78 -6.80
C ASP A 118 9.81 -32.94 -7.77
N THR A 119 9.23 -31.83 -7.29
CA THR A 119 8.22 -31.07 -8.06
C THR A 119 8.49 -29.57 -8.15
N GLY A 120 9.35 -29.02 -7.28
CA GLY A 120 9.56 -27.58 -7.14
C GLY A 120 8.36 -26.79 -6.58
N LYS A 121 7.20 -27.44 -6.36
CA LYS A 121 5.94 -26.80 -5.92
C LYS A 121 5.90 -26.61 -4.41
N VAL A 122 6.81 -25.79 -3.92
CA VAL A 122 6.93 -25.45 -2.50
C VAL A 122 6.80 -23.95 -2.30
N VAL A 123 6.13 -23.55 -1.22
CA VAL A 123 5.94 -22.13 -0.86
C VAL A 123 6.52 -21.86 0.52
N PRO A 124 7.03 -20.64 0.74
CA PRO A 124 7.49 -20.25 2.06
C PRO A 124 6.32 -20.16 3.05
N THR A 125 6.58 -20.41 4.33
CA THR A 125 5.52 -20.35 5.35
C THR A 125 6.07 -19.99 6.73
N TRP A 126 5.20 -19.94 7.74
CA TRP A 126 5.59 -19.74 9.14
C TRP A 126 5.14 -20.93 9.97
N ASN A 127 6.03 -21.38 10.85
CA ASN A 127 5.70 -22.28 11.95
C ASN A 127 5.44 -21.45 13.21
N TYR A 128 4.29 -21.66 13.83
CA TYR A 128 3.85 -20.93 15.02
C TYR A 128 2.80 -21.75 15.79
N SER A 129 2.56 -21.37 17.05
CA SER A 129 1.51 -21.94 17.89
C SER A 129 0.74 -20.83 18.60
N ALA A 130 -0.58 -21.02 18.74
CA ALA A 130 -1.45 -20.04 19.38
C ALA A 130 -2.73 -20.68 19.94
N VAL A 131 -3.29 -20.09 20.99
CA VAL A 131 -4.57 -20.44 21.59
C VAL A 131 -5.47 -19.22 21.67
N GLN A 132 -6.72 -19.37 21.22
CA GLN A 132 -7.77 -18.36 21.27
C GLN A 132 -8.82 -18.80 22.30
N ILE A 133 -9.11 -17.92 23.25
CA ILE A 133 -10.16 -18.09 24.26
C ILE A 133 -11.27 -17.10 23.95
N TYR A 134 -12.49 -17.62 23.83
CA TYR A 134 -13.70 -16.82 23.89
C TYR A 134 -14.34 -17.01 25.25
N GLY A 135 -14.86 -15.94 25.83
CA GLY A 135 -15.44 -16.02 27.17
C GLY A 135 -16.27 -14.81 27.58
N LYS A 136 -16.93 -14.94 28.73
CA LYS A 136 -17.71 -13.88 29.37
C LYS A 136 -16.86 -13.16 30.41
N LEU A 137 -16.69 -11.85 30.26
CA LEU A 137 -15.88 -11.03 31.15
C LEU A 137 -16.71 -10.46 32.30
N SER A 138 -16.18 -10.52 33.52
CA SER A 138 -16.66 -9.78 34.69
C SER A 138 -15.56 -8.86 35.20
N LEU A 139 -15.86 -7.57 35.33
CA LEU A 139 -14.95 -6.53 35.80
C LEU A 139 -15.15 -6.27 37.30
N TYR A 140 -14.07 -6.30 38.06
CA TYR A 140 -14.00 -6.01 39.49
C TYR A 140 -13.28 -4.67 39.68
N TYR A 141 -14.04 -3.57 39.76
CA TYR A 141 -13.48 -2.23 39.54
C TYR A 141 -13.36 -1.32 40.77
N ASP A 142 -13.94 -1.71 41.91
CA ASP A 142 -13.83 -0.95 43.16
C ASP A 142 -13.24 -1.82 44.27
N SER A 143 -11.92 -1.70 44.49
CA SER A 143 -11.21 -2.46 45.52
C SER A 143 -11.69 -2.19 46.96
N ARG A 144 -12.58 -1.21 47.18
CA ARG A 144 -13.20 -0.93 48.48
C ARG A 144 -14.33 -1.91 48.82
N THR A 145 -14.89 -2.60 47.82
CA THR A 145 -15.88 -3.65 48.10
C THR A 145 -15.17 -4.92 48.56
N PRO A 146 -15.71 -5.67 49.54
CA PRO A 146 -15.08 -6.90 50.01
C PRO A 146 -14.78 -7.90 48.89
N GLU A 147 -15.70 -8.04 47.94
CA GLU A 147 -15.61 -9.01 46.84
C GLU A 147 -14.52 -8.64 45.84
N ALA A 148 -14.46 -7.38 45.41
CA ALA A 148 -13.45 -6.92 44.44
C ALA A 148 -12.07 -6.75 45.07
N GLY A 149 -12.00 -6.32 46.33
CA GLY A 149 -10.76 -6.29 47.11
C GLY A 149 -10.15 -7.70 47.25
N ALA A 150 -10.95 -8.68 47.67
CA ALA A 150 -10.50 -10.08 47.79
C ALA A 150 -10.07 -10.66 46.43
N PHE A 151 -10.83 -10.38 45.35
CA PHE A 151 -10.47 -10.82 44.01
C PHE A 151 -9.13 -10.24 43.55
N LEU A 152 -8.94 -8.93 43.68
CA LEU A 152 -7.71 -8.24 43.31
C LEU A 152 -6.52 -8.73 44.12
N TRP A 153 -6.70 -8.93 45.43
CA TRP A 153 -5.65 -9.45 46.29
C TRP A 153 -5.19 -10.84 45.84
N LYS A 154 -6.14 -11.77 45.64
CA LYS A 154 -5.85 -13.11 45.14
C LYS A 154 -5.18 -13.05 43.76
N GLN A 155 -5.65 -12.17 42.88
CA GLN A 155 -5.08 -12.03 41.54
C GLN A 155 -3.64 -11.53 41.53
N ILE A 156 -3.34 -10.48 42.30
CA ILE A 156 -2.00 -9.91 42.39
C ILE A 156 -1.05 -10.93 43.04
N HIS A 157 -1.48 -11.56 44.13
CA HIS A 157 -0.71 -12.60 44.82
C HIS A 157 -0.35 -13.77 43.89
N ASP A 158 -1.35 -14.38 43.26
CA ASP A 158 -1.14 -15.59 42.44
C ASP A 158 -0.33 -15.28 41.18
N LEU A 159 -0.51 -14.08 40.59
CA LEU A 159 0.28 -13.66 39.44
C LEU A 159 1.75 -13.44 39.83
N SER A 160 2.01 -12.77 40.95
CA SER A 160 3.38 -12.59 41.47
C SER A 160 4.04 -13.93 41.75
N GLU A 161 3.38 -14.84 42.47
CA GLU A 161 3.90 -16.19 42.74
C GLU A 161 4.15 -16.98 41.46
N GLN A 162 3.26 -16.90 40.46
CA GLN A 162 3.43 -17.53 39.15
C GLN A 162 4.69 -17.01 38.44
N CYS A 163 4.85 -15.68 38.35
CA CYS A 163 5.98 -15.07 37.66
C CYS A 163 7.31 -15.35 38.38
N GLU A 164 7.38 -15.12 39.69
CA GLU A 164 8.60 -15.31 40.49
C GLU A 164 9.06 -16.78 40.46
N ARG A 165 8.14 -17.74 40.61
CA ARG A 165 8.52 -19.16 40.66
C ARG A 165 8.70 -19.78 39.28
N ARG A 166 7.77 -19.57 38.35
CA ARG A 166 7.75 -20.31 37.07
C ARG A 166 8.57 -19.63 35.98
N ILE A 167 8.55 -18.29 35.95
CA ILE A 167 9.27 -17.53 34.91
C ILE A 167 10.68 -17.22 35.38
N MET A 168 10.82 -16.62 36.57
CA MET A 168 12.15 -16.28 37.12
C MET A 168 12.86 -17.47 37.77
N GLY A 169 12.12 -18.51 38.15
CA GLY A 169 12.70 -19.72 38.74
C GLY A 169 13.08 -19.58 40.21
N PHE A 170 12.60 -18.56 40.93
CA PHE A 170 12.94 -18.30 42.32
C PHE A 170 12.12 -19.22 43.25
N THR A 171 12.79 -20.20 43.86
CA THR A 171 12.15 -21.24 44.68
C THR A 171 12.66 -21.29 46.11
N GLY A 172 13.67 -20.49 46.45
CA GLY A 172 14.46 -20.66 47.66
C GLY A 172 15.43 -21.85 47.57
N GLY A 173 16.34 -21.95 48.56
CA GLY A 173 17.47 -22.90 48.55
C GLY A 173 18.69 -22.30 47.87
N ASP A 174 19.25 -22.99 46.86
CA ASP A 174 20.36 -22.48 46.03
C ASP A 174 19.95 -21.35 45.07
N ARG A 175 18.65 -21.05 45.00
CA ARG A 175 18.07 -19.96 44.21
C ARG A 175 17.53 -18.87 45.14
N PRO A 176 17.41 -17.60 44.65
CA PRO A 176 16.76 -16.55 45.41
C PRO A 176 15.36 -16.95 45.90
N GLN A 177 14.96 -16.40 47.05
CA GLN A 177 13.58 -16.51 47.51
C GLN A 177 12.67 -15.69 46.58
N PRO A 178 11.48 -16.21 46.22
CA PRO A 178 10.52 -15.44 45.44
C PRO A 178 10.06 -14.22 46.24
N TRP A 179 9.94 -13.07 45.57
CA TRP A 179 9.34 -11.89 46.17
C TRP A 179 7.84 -12.13 46.41
N LYS A 180 7.35 -11.81 47.60
CA LYS A 180 5.94 -11.93 47.96
C LYS A 180 5.30 -10.56 47.98
N VAL A 181 4.02 -10.49 47.59
CA VAL A 181 3.24 -9.25 47.68
C VAL A 181 3.24 -8.68 49.10
N ALA A 182 3.20 -9.56 50.12
CA ALA A 182 3.27 -9.18 51.53
C ALA A 182 4.62 -8.60 51.99
N ASP A 183 5.66 -8.65 51.15
CA ASP A 183 6.94 -7.98 51.42
C ASP A 183 6.85 -6.46 51.19
N ALA A 184 5.81 -5.98 50.49
CA ALA A 184 5.50 -4.56 50.37
C ALA A 184 4.67 -4.03 51.57
N PRO A 185 4.78 -2.74 51.93
CA PRO A 185 3.96 -2.15 52.99
C PRO A 185 2.46 -2.25 52.69
N GLU A 186 1.64 -2.67 53.67
CA GLU A 186 0.19 -2.88 53.53
C GLU A 186 -0.54 -1.67 52.93
N ARG A 187 -0.28 -0.47 53.47
CA ARG A 187 -0.85 0.79 52.95
C ARG A 187 -0.47 1.07 51.49
N TYR A 188 0.72 0.63 51.05
CA TYR A 188 1.14 0.76 49.66
C TYR A 188 0.38 -0.21 48.75
N ILE A 189 0.19 -1.45 49.19
CA ILE A 189 -0.60 -2.47 48.47
C ILE A 189 -2.03 -1.97 48.27
N GLU A 190 -2.69 -1.48 49.33
CA GLU A 190 -4.04 -0.93 49.26
C GLU A 190 -4.15 0.24 48.27
N LEU A 191 -3.17 1.16 48.27
CA LEU A 191 -3.14 2.29 47.36
C LEU A 191 -2.98 1.84 45.90
N MET A 192 -2.10 0.87 45.64
CA MET A 192 -1.90 0.33 44.29
C MET A 192 -3.11 -0.45 43.79
N GLN A 193 -3.78 -1.21 44.66
CA GLN A 193 -5.02 -1.91 44.33
C GLN A 193 -6.12 -0.97 43.86
N ARG A 194 -6.21 0.23 44.44
CA ARG A 194 -7.21 1.25 44.02
C ARG A 194 -7.01 1.73 42.58
N ASN A 195 -5.80 1.59 42.03
CA ASN A 195 -5.42 2.07 40.70
C ASN A 195 -5.59 1.01 39.59
N VAL A 196 -6.01 -0.21 39.93
CA VAL A 196 -6.23 -1.30 38.98
C VAL A 196 -7.69 -1.77 39.01
N VAL A 197 -8.11 -2.44 37.95
CA VAL A 197 -9.37 -3.20 37.87
C VAL A 197 -9.06 -4.67 37.65
N GLY A 198 -9.80 -5.53 38.32
CA GLY A 198 -9.71 -6.98 38.18
C GLY A 198 -10.59 -7.46 37.02
N ILE A 199 -10.12 -8.48 36.33
CA ILE A 199 -10.80 -9.08 35.19
C ILE A 199 -10.91 -10.58 35.44
N ARG A 200 -12.13 -11.12 35.39
CA ARG A 200 -12.41 -12.55 35.36
C ARG A 200 -13.05 -12.90 34.02
N ILE A 201 -12.56 -13.91 33.34
CA ILE A 201 -13.14 -14.41 32.10
C ILE A 201 -13.53 -15.88 32.30
N GLU A 202 -14.81 -16.17 32.19
CA GLU A 202 -15.31 -17.54 32.12
C GLU A 202 -15.14 -18.05 30.70
N ILE A 203 -14.37 -19.12 30.52
CA ILE A 203 -14.07 -19.67 29.19
C ILE A 203 -15.32 -20.37 28.65
N THR A 204 -15.82 -19.89 27.52
CA THR A 204 -16.96 -20.51 26.81
C THR A 204 -16.48 -21.34 25.62
N LYS A 205 -15.33 -21.00 25.05
CA LYS A 205 -14.72 -21.74 23.93
C LYS A 205 -13.21 -21.56 23.91
N ILE A 206 -12.50 -22.66 23.67
CA ILE A 206 -11.04 -22.70 23.51
C ILE A 206 -10.71 -23.27 22.12
N GLU A 207 -9.88 -22.57 21.36
CA GLU A 207 -9.43 -23.02 20.05
C GLU A 207 -7.90 -22.92 19.97
N GLY A 208 -7.23 -24.03 19.63
CA GLY A 208 -5.78 -24.06 19.51
C GLY A 208 -5.27 -24.43 18.14
N LYS A 209 -4.10 -23.90 17.80
CA LYS A 209 -3.39 -24.24 16.57
C LYS A 209 -1.91 -24.44 16.83
N TYR A 210 -1.40 -25.55 16.32
CA TYR A 210 0.03 -25.75 16.09
C TYR A 210 0.22 -25.88 14.60
N LYS A 211 0.91 -24.92 13.98
CA LYS A 211 1.38 -25.05 12.61
C LYS A 211 2.88 -25.26 12.67
N MET A 212 3.31 -26.52 12.60
CA MET A 212 4.68 -26.97 12.77
C MET A 212 5.06 -27.92 11.62
N SER A 213 4.65 -27.58 10.40
CA SER A 213 4.90 -28.33 9.16
C SER A 213 4.48 -29.81 9.18
N GLN A 214 3.64 -30.23 10.13
CA GLN A 214 3.31 -31.64 10.35
C GLN A 214 2.52 -32.28 9.19
N GLU A 215 1.91 -31.47 8.32
CA GLU A 215 1.23 -31.90 7.10
C GLU A 215 2.19 -32.37 5.99
N MET A 216 3.45 -31.92 6.05
CA MET A 216 4.45 -32.19 5.02
C MET A 216 4.90 -33.66 5.02
N ARG A 217 5.54 -34.08 3.93
CA ARG A 217 6.10 -35.43 3.82
C ARG A 217 7.21 -35.65 4.87
N PRO A 218 7.47 -36.90 5.30
CA PRO A 218 8.51 -37.17 6.28
C PRO A 218 9.88 -36.60 5.91
N GLY A 219 10.28 -36.66 4.63
CA GLY A 219 11.56 -36.12 4.18
C GLY A 219 11.65 -34.60 4.35
N ASP A 220 10.59 -33.88 3.99
CA ASP A 220 10.51 -32.42 4.14
C ASP A 220 10.47 -32.00 5.61
N ARG A 221 9.70 -32.69 6.46
CA ARG A 221 9.67 -32.40 7.91
C ARG A 221 11.05 -32.60 8.53
N ASN A 222 11.75 -33.68 8.17
CA ASN A 222 13.11 -33.93 8.65
C ASN A 222 14.09 -32.85 8.16
N GLY A 223 13.89 -32.33 6.94
CA GLY A 223 14.65 -31.19 6.43
C GLY A 223 14.40 -29.91 7.24
N VAL A 224 13.16 -29.63 7.62
CA VAL A 224 12.79 -28.52 8.51
C VAL A 224 13.42 -28.67 9.90
N VAL A 225 13.33 -29.86 10.50
CA VAL A 225 13.96 -30.17 11.81
C VAL A 225 15.47 -29.91 11.77
N ARG A 226 16.17 -30.43 10.76
CA ARG A 226 17.62 -30.22 10.59
C ARG A 226 17.96 -28.75 10.33
N GLY A 227 17.18 -28.07 9.49
CA GLY A 227 17.37 -26.66 9.17
C GLY A 227 17.33 -25.78 10.41
N PHE A 228 16.32 -25.97 11.28
CA PHE A 228 16.20 -25.22 12.52
C PHE A 228 17.23 -25.64 13.58
N ALA A 229 17.58 -26.93 13.68
CA ALA A 229 18.64 -27.38 14.58
C ALA A 229 20.00 -26.78 14.21
N ALA A 230 20.30 -26.68 12.91
CA ALA A 230 21.55 -26.11 12.40
C ALA A 230 21.63 -24.59 12.57
N MET A 231 20.50 -23.89 12.58
CA MET A 231 20.43 -22.45 12.88
C MET A 231 20.93 -22.15 14.31
N GLY A 232 20.78 -23.11 15.23
CA GLY A 232 21.15 -22.94 16.63
C GLY A 232 20.27 -21.92 17.37
N GLY A 233 20.69 -21.55 18.58
CA GLY A 233 19.93 -20.66 19.45
C GLY A 233 18.67 -21.29 20.04
N GLU A 234 18.08 -20.60 21.02
CA GLU A 234 16.90 -21.07 21.76
C GLU A 234 15.71 -21.34 20.82
N THR A 235 15.41 -20.39 19.91
CA THR A 235 14.30 -20.51 18.96
C THR A 235 14.50 -21.66 17.96
N GLY A 236 15.70 -21.83 17.40
CA GLY A 236 15.98 -22.91 16.46
C GLY A 236 15.81 -24.30 17.09
N GLN A 237 16.31 -24.47 18.32
CA GLN A 237 16.15 -25.71 19.08
C GLN A 237 14.69 -25.98 19.42
N ALA A 238 13.96 -24.98 19.93
CA ALA A 238 12.55 -25.12 20.30
C ALA A 238 11.65 -25.46 19.10
N ILE A 239 11.80 -24.74 17.98
CA ILE A 239 11.01 -25.01 16.77
C ILE A 239 11.36 -26.38 16.18
N SER A 240 12.65 -26.76 16.17
CA SER A 240 13.07 -28.09 15.70
C SER A 240 12.39 -29.20 16.49
N ALA A 241 12.40 -29.11 17.83
CA ALA A 241 11.76 -30.07 18.72
C ALA A 241 10.24 -30.13 18.51
N LEU A 242 9.57 -28.98 18.41
CA LEU A 242 8.12 -28.91 18.20
C LEU A 242 7.69 -29.46 16.83
N VAL A 243 8.46 -29.23 15.76
CA VAL A 243 8.20 -29.82 14.44
C VAL A 243 8.30 -31.34 14.50
N GLN A 244 9.31 -31.87 15.20
CA GLN A 244 9.48 -33.30 15.39
C GLN A 244 8.30 -33.89 16.17
N GLU A 245 7.99 -33.35 17.34
CA GLU A 245 6.91 -33.82 18.22
C GLU A 245 5.56 -33.84 17.49
N ARG A 246 5.20 -32.72 16.85
CA ARG A 246 3.91 -32.59 16.15
C ARG A 246 3.84 -33.47 14.90
N GLY A 247 4.97 -33.70 14.23
CA GLY A 247 5.09 -34.66 13.13
C GLY A 247 4.84 -36.10 13.58
N GLU A 248 5.38 -36.51 14.72
CA GLU A 248 5.18 -37.84 15.29
C GLU A 248 3.72 -38.07 15.73
N LEU A 249 3.11 -37.07 16.37
CA LEU A 249 1.71 -37.15 16.81
C LEU A 249 0.74 -37.33 15.63
N ILE A 250 0.92 -36.58 14.53
CA ILE A 250 0.04 -36.72 13.36
C ILE A 250 0.25 -38.05 12.63
N ASP A 251 1.48 -38.59 12.62
CA ASP A 251 1.77 -39.89 12.04
C ASP A 251 1.12 -41.02 12.86
N LYS A 252 1.19 -40.95 14.19
CA LYS A 252 0.46 -41.86 15.09
C LYS A 252 -1.05 -41.79 14.84
N LYS A 253 -1.62 -40.59 14.72
CA LYS A 253 -3.06 -40.39 14.41
C LYS A 253 -3.45 -40.95 13.03
N LYS A 254 -2.61 -40.76 12.01
CA LYS A 254 -2.80 -41.35 10.66
C LYS A 254 -2.71 -42.87 10.69
N ALA A 255 -1.79 -43.44 11.46
CA ALA A 255 -1.66 -44.89 11.62
C ALA A 255 -2.90 -45.50 12.29
N LEU A 256 -3.44 -44.84 13.32
CA LEU A 256 -4.69 -45.25 13.99
C LEU A 256 -5.91 -45.17 13.07
N ASN A 257 -5.96 -44.16 12.20
CA ASN A 257 -7.09 -43.86 11.30
C ASN A 257 -7.03 -44.55 9.93
N ARG A 258 -6.06 -45.44 9.66
CA ARG A 258 -6.04 -46.27 8.44
C ARG A 258 -7.20 -47.28 8.46
N ARG A 259 -8.42 -46.81 8.14
CA ARG A 259 -9.53 -47.67 7.72
C ARG A 259 -9.11 -48.37 6.42
N THR A 260 -8.95 -49.68 6.46
CA THR A 260 -8.71 -50.53 5.29
C THR A 260 -9.77 -50.22 4.22
N LYS A 261 -9.35 -49.67 3.07
CA LYS A 261 -10.26 -49.33 1.96
C LYS A 261 -11.01 -50.59 1.51
N CYS A 262 -12.34 -50.55 1.58
CA CYS A 262 -13.24 -51.57 1.05
C CYS A 262 -13.31 -51.38 -0.48
N ASP A 263 -13.16 -52.45 -1.26
CA ASP A 263 -13.26 -52.42 -2.74
C ASP A 263 -14.72 -52.63 -3.22
N GLU A 264 -15.68 -52.59 -2.30
CA GLU A 264 -17.14 -52.60 -2.51
C GLU A 264 -17.72 -53.74 -3.37
N ARG A 265 -16.93 -54.78 -3.68
CA ARG A 265 -17.42 -55.96 -4.41
C ARG A 265 -18.47 -56.71 -3.60
N LYS A 266 -19.65 -56.96 -4.20
CA LYS A 266 -20.71 -57.79 -3.59
C LYS A 266 -20.50 -59.27 -3.93
N PRO A 267 -20.79 -60.22 -3.02
CA PRO A 267 -21.33 -60.02 -1.66
C PRO A 267 -20.26 -59.82 -0.57
N LYS A 268 -18.95 -59.97 -0.87
CA LYS A 268 -17.84 -59.68 0.05
C LYS A 268 -16.72 -58.94 -0.69
N CYS A 269 -16.23 -57.86 -0.08
CA CYS A 269 -15.09 -57.10 -0.59
C CYS A 269 -13.80 -57.96 -0.50
N GLY A 270 -12.86 -57.81 -1.43
CA GLY A 270 -11.65 -58.64 -1.52
C GLY A 270 -10.75 -58.53 -0.29
N THR A 271 -10.81 -57.40 0.41
CA THR A 271 -10.11 -57.18 1.68
C THR A 271 -10.76 -57.96 2.83
N CYS A 272 -12.09 -57.95 2.95
CA CYS A 272 -12.82 -58.72 3.96
C CYS A 272 -12.71 -60.24 3.72
N ALA A 273 -12.69 -60.66 2.46
CA ALA A 273 -12.47 -62.06 2.08
C ALA A 273 -11.08 -62.56 2.53
N ARG A 274 -10.03 -61.75 2.31
CA ARG A 274 -8.66 -62.08 2.73
C ARG A 274 -8.47 -62.09 4.25
N LEU A 275 -9.21 -61.25 4.96
CA LEU A 275 -9.12 -61.09 6.41
C LEU A 275 -10.10 -61.99 7.19
N GLY A 276 -10.94 -62.78 6.51
CA GLY A 276 -11.92 -63.66 7.15
C GLY A 276 -13.05 -62.94 7.92
N LYS A 277 -13.32 -61.66 7.61
CA LYS A 277 -14.32 -60.84 8.33
C LYS A 277 -15.64 -60.70 7.57
N ILE A 278 -16.74 -60.49 8.28
CA ILE A 278 -18.08 -60.23 7.72
C ILE A 278 -18.13 -58.80 7.16
N CYS A 279 -18.68 -58.63 5.96
CA CYS A 279 -18.70 -57.35 5.24
C CYS A 279 -20.05 -56.66 5.43
N GLU A 280 -20.18 -55.80 6.44
CA GLU A 280 -21.41 -55.02 6.71
C GLU A 280 -21.43 -53.72 5.91
N TYR A 281 -22.51 -53.50 5.13
CA TYR A 281 -22.73 -52.27 4.38
C TYR A 281 -23.73 -51.38 5.12
N ALA A 282 -23.25 -50.32 5.76
CA ALA A 282 -24.11 -49.25 6.24
C ALA A 282 -24.45 -48.30 5.06
N ARG A 283 -25.72 -48.25 4.64
CA ARG A 283 -26.21 -47.17 3.76
C ARG A 283 -26.45 -45.93 4.63
N PRO A 284 -25.77 -44.79 4.41
CA PRO A 284 -26.13 -43.55 5.08
C PRO A 284 -27.49 -43.08 4.56
N ALA A 285 -28.48 -43.01 5.45
CA ALA A 285 -29.81 -42.49 5.15
C ALA A 285 -29.75 -40.97 5.15
N PHE A 286 -29.45 -40.36 3.99
CA PHE A 286 -29.63 -38.92 3.82
C PHE A 286 -31.13 -38.63 3.65
N LYS A 287 -31.71 -37.87 4.58
CA LYS A 287 -33.01 -37.21 4.40
C LYS A 287 -32.76 -35.77 3.98
N PHE A 288 -33.19 -35.40 2.78
CA PHE A 288 -33.25 -34.00 2.37
C PHE A 288 -34.42 -33.32 3.08
N GLN A 289 -34.13 -32.25 3.82
CA GLN A 289 -35.14 -31.43 4.49
C GLN A 289 -35.24 -30.11 3.71
N VAL A 290 -36.39 -29.85 3.09
CA VAL A 290 -36.70 -28.56 2.47
C VAL A 290 -37.31 -27.68 3.56
N THR A 291 -36.60 -26.61 3.95
CA THR A 291 -37.07 -25.66 4.95
C THR A 291 -37.82 -24.54 4.25
N THR A 292 -39.15 -24.56 4.30
CA THR A 292 -39.98 -23.39 3.96
C THR A 292 -39.95 -22.42 5.15
N VAL A 293 -39.67 -21.15 4.87
CA VAL A 293 -39.67 -20.05 5.85
C VAL A 293 -41.12 -19.67 6.13
N ASP A 294 -41.60 -19.88 7.35
CA ASP A 294 -42.90 -19.38 7.82
C ASP A 294 -42.76 -17.89 8.20
N ASP A 295 -43.41 -17.02 7.42
CA ASP A 295 -43.60 -15.57 7.65
C ASP A 295 -44.76 -15.38 8.66
N PRO A 296 -44.55 -14.78 9.85
CA PRO A 296 -45.63 -14.53 10.79
C PRO A 296 -46.32 -13.20 10.42
N ARG A 297 -47.23 -13.25 9.45
CA ARG A 297 -48.26 -12.22 9.27
C ARG A 297 -49.65 -12.84 9.41
N PRO A 298 -50.52 -12.30 10.29
CA PRO A 298 -51.86 -12.84 10.46
C PRO A 298 -52.74 -12.53 9.22
N PRO A 299 -53.73 -13.38 8.91
CA PRO A 299 -54.54 -13.27 7.70
C PRO A 299 -55.62 -12.17 7.80
N PRO A 300 -56.10 -11.63 6.66
CA PRO A 300 -57.09 -10.57 6.63
C PRO A 300 -58.52 -11.11 6.76
N GLU A 301 -59.40 -10.35 7.43
CA GLU A 301 -60.85 -10.54 7.41
C GLU A 301 -61.55 -9.58 6.41
N PRO A 302 -62.77 -9.91 5.94
CA PRO A 302 -63.29 -9.50 4.63
C PRO A 302 -64.14 -8.21 4.62
N LEU A 303 -64.23 -7.62 3.42
CA LEU A 303 -64.96 -6.41 3.02
C LEU A 303 -66.44 -6.33 3.41
N ALA A 304 -66.87 -5.13 3.85
CA ALA A 304 -67.88 -4.22 3.25
C ALA A 304 -68.19 -3.10 4.28
N THR A 305 -68.56 -1.84 4.01
CA THR A 305 -69.43 -1.21 3.01
C THR A 305 -69.25 0.31 3.05
N ALA A 306 -69.61 0.97 1.95
CA ALA A 306 -69.77 2.40 1.66
C ALA A 306 -70.01 3.42 2.80
N THR A 307 -69.49 4.64 2.67
CA THR A 307 -70.26 5.83 2.20
C THR A 307 -69.42 7.11 2.21
N ALA A 308 -69.82 8.05 1.35
CA ALA A 308 -69.18 9.32 1.02
C ALA A 308 -69.28 10.39 2.13
N SER A 309 -68.38 11.39 2.07
CA SER A 309 -68.68 12.84 1.96
C SER A 309 -67.72 13.76 2.75
N ASN A 310 -66.99 14.60 2.00
CA ASN A 310 -66.91 16.07 2.06
C ASN A 310 -66.60 16.87 3.36
N VAL A 311 -65.70 17.86 3.16
CA VAL A 311 -65.67 19.26 3.69
C VAL A 311 -64.65 19.62 4.81
N SER A 312 -63.73 20.54 4.43
CA SER A 312 -63.13 21.77 5.08
C SER A 312 -62.89 21.81 6.61
N SER A 313 -62.10 22.70 7.24
CA SER A 313 -61.16 23.82 6.99
C SER A 313 -60.60 24.24 8.38
N GLU A 314 -59.70 25.24 8.41
CA GLU A 314 -59.24 26.09 9.56
C GLU A 314 -58.00 25.60 10.35
N GLU A 315 -56.84 26.26 10.21
CA GLU A 315 -56.36 27.50 10.89
C GLU A 315 -56.11 27.29 12.39
N THR A 316 -54.90 27.47 12.94
CA THR A 316 -54.34 28.79 13.27
C THR A 316 -52.86 28.68 13.72
N THR A 317 -52.03 29.64 13.32
CA THR A 317 -50.77 30.03 13.97
C THR A 317 -51.05 30.93 15.20
N PRO A 318 -50.04 31.21 16.05
CA PRO A 318 -49.43 32.54 15.92
C PRO A 318 -47.92 32.62 16.22
N THR A 319 -47.25 33.52 15.50
CA THR A 319 -46.02 34.25 15.89
C THR A 319 -46.44 35.66 16.37
N PRO A 320 -45.61 36.51 17.03
CA PRO A 320 -44.66 37.33 16.26
C PRO A 320 -43.38 37.87 16.97
N ALA A 321 -42.41 38.24 16.11
CA ALA A 321 -41.48 39.39 16.09
C ALA A 321 -40.56 39.71 17.30
N GLY A 322 -39.32 40.15 17.15
CA GLY A 322 -38.54 40.61 15.99
C GLY A 322 -37.71 41.83 16.41
N ASP A 323 -36.42 41.90 16.05
CA ASP A 323 -35.83 43.13 15.48
C ASP A 323 -34.40 42.92 14.95
N GLN A 324 -34.12 43.57 13.82
CA GLN A 324 -32.82 43.62 13.14
C GLN A 324 -32.11 44.93 13.50
N THR A 325 -30.78 44.94 13.54
CA THR A 325 -29.99 46.11 13.10
C THR A 325 -28.55 45.72 12.81
N SER A 326 -28.08 46.15 11.64
CA SER A 326 -26.71 46.01 11.13
C SER A 326 -25.89 47.25 11.48
N ALA A 327 -24.61 47.09 11.86
CA ALA A 327 -23.62 48.17 11.75
C ALA A 327 -22.18 47.63 11.62
N VAL A 328 -21.51 48.11 10.58
CA VAL A 328 -20.09 47.93 10.23
C VAL A 328 -19.23 48.87 11.09
N ARG A 329 -18.08 48.41 11.62
CA ARG A 329 -16.82 49.18 11.68
C ARG A 329 -15.62 48.34 12.11
N ALA A 330 -14.48 48.71 11.54
CA ALA A 330 -13.20 48.02 11.52
C ALA A 330 -12.25 48.39 12.68
N ALA A 331 -11.35 47.44 12.94
CA ALA A 331 -9.98 47.53 13.46
C ALA A 331 -9.71 48.13 14.85
N GLN A 332 -9.09 47.32 15.72
CA GLN A 332 -7.84 47.65 16.38
C GLN A 332 -7.10 46.39 16.86
N ASP A 333 -5.88 46.23 16.36
CA ASP A 333 -4.89 45.21 16.71
C ASP A 333 -4.45 45.30 18.18
N VAL A 334 -4.44 44.14 18.86
CA VAL A 334 -3.47 43.82 19.92
C VAL A 334 -3.08 42.34 19.72
N PRO A 335 -1.77 42.01 19.64
CA PRO A 335 -1.34 40.66 19.31
C PRO A 335 -1.57 39.72 20.51
N SER A 336 -2.62 38.90 20.42
CA SER A 336 -2.79 37.75 21.30
C SER A 336 -1.87 36.64 20.82
N ILE A 337 -0.88 36.29 21.64
CA ILE A 337 -0.08 35.08 21.49
C ILE A 337 -1.07 33.92 21.39
N GLY A 338 -1.14 33.34 20.19
CA GLY A 338 -2.10 32.30 19.84
C GLY A 338 -2.07 31.20 20.89
N SER A 339 -3.22 31.00 21.52
CA SER A 339 -3.57 29.78 22.22
C SER A 339 -3.27 28.61 21.30
N TYR A 340 -2.09 28.00 21.46
CA TYR A 340 -1.86 26.65 20.98
C TYR A 340 -2.99 25.81 21.55
N ASP A 341 -3.80 25.26 20.66
CA ASP A 341 -5.00 24.52 20.99
C ASP A 341 -4.58 23.16 21.57
N ILE A 342 -4.24 23.16 22.87
CA ILE A 342 -3.69 22.01 23.61
C ILE A 342 -4.58 20.77 23.44
N ILE A 343 -5.88 20.95 23.24
CA ILE A 343 -6.85 19.87 23.05
C ILE A 343 -6.70 19.18 21.68
N ARG A 344 -6.34 19.92 20.61
CA ARG A 344 -6.07 19.34 19.28
C ARG A 344 -4.70 18.65 19.24
N SER A 345 -3.73 19.16 20.00
CA SER A 345 -2.40 18.55 20.17
C SER A 345 -2.41 17.24 20.99
N LEU A 346 -3.49 16.95 21.72
CA LEU A 346 -3.65 15.73 22.53
C LEU A 346 -4.24 14.55 21.73
N GLN A 347 -4.67 14.76 20.47
CA GLN A 347 -5.18 13.73 19.55
C GLN A 347 -4.16 13.27 18.51
N THR A 348 -3.07 14.03 18.32
CA THR A 348 -1.97 13.64 17.43
C THR A 348 -1.12 12.58 18.10
N THR A 349 -1.06 11.40 17.49
CA THR A 349 -0.09 10.39 17.91
C THR A 349 1.33 10.87 17.56
N ASP A 350 2.37 10.42 18.27
CA ASP A 350 3.78 10.71 17.91
C ASP A 350 4.10 10.40 16.45
N ARG A 351 3.34 9.47 15.85
CA ARG A 351 3.44 9.07 14.44
C ARG A 351 2.83 10.10 13.50
N ASP A 352 1.70 10.71 13.86
CA ASP A 352 1.09 11.76 13.04
C ASP A 352 2.00 12.99 13.00
N ILE A 353 2.63 13.32 14.14
CA ILE A 353 3.65 14.36 14.23
C ILE A 353 4.81 14.04 13.28
N PHE A 354 5.35 12.82 13.33
CA PHE A 354 6.43 12.38 12.43
C PHE A 354 6.09 12.59 10.95
N TYR A 355 4.96 12.07 10.48
CA TYR A 355 4.58 12.19 9.06
C TYR A 355 4.16 13.61 8.66
N THR A 356 3.67 14.42 9.60
CA THR A 356 3.37 15.84 9.35
C THR A 356 4.67 16.64 9.19
N THR A 357 5.66 16.42 10.07
CA THR A 357 6.97 17.04 9.93
C THR A 357 7.67 16.60 8.65
N TYR A 358 7.60 15.31 8.31
CA TYR A 358 8.13 14.80 7.04
C TYR A 358 7.43 15.40 5.83
N TRP A 359 6.11 15.58 5.90
CA TRP A 359 5.32 16.22 4.85
C TRP A 359 5.85 17.63 4.55
N GLU A 360 6.04 18.46 5.56
CA GLU A 360 6.53 19.84 5.41
C GLU A 360 7.96 19.90 4.87
N GLY A 361 8.84 19.01 5.34
CA GLY A 361 10.26 18.99 4.98
C GLY A 361 10.55 18.37 3.62
N SER A 362 9.77 17.38 3.17
CA SER A 362 10.13 16.53 2.03
C SER A 362 9.06 16.41 0.95
N CYS A 363 7.78 16.28 1.31
CA CYS A 363 6.72 16.12 0.30
C CYS A 363 6.28 17.48 -0.28
N LEU A 364 6.02 18.45 0.59
CA LEU A 364 5.49 19.77 0.22
C LEU A 364 6.40 20.53 -0.77
N PRO A 365 7.75 20.50 -0.65
CA PRO A 365 8.62 21.15 -1.64
C PRO A 365 8.63 20.50 -3.03
N ALA A 366 8.21 19.23 -3.15
CA ALA A 366 8.15 18.49 -4.42
C ALA A 366 6.78 18.59 -5.11
N LEU A 367 5.78 19.16 -4.42
CA LEU A 367 4.41 19.28 -4.90
C LEU A 367 4.08 20.72 -5.35
N HIS A 368 2.92 20.89 -5.99
CA HIS A 368 2.44 22.20 -6.38
C HIS A 368 2.25 23.12 -5.13
N PRO A 369 2.60 24.42 -5.18
CA PRO A 369 2.51 25.33 -4.03
C PRO A 369 1.13 25.45 -3.39
N ILE A 370 0.06 25.08 -4.12
CA ILE A 370 -1.31 25.01 -3.61
C ILE A 370 -1.45 24.08 -2.39
N PHE A 371 -0.56 23.09 -2.25
CA PHE A 371 -0.59 22.20 -1.10
C PHE A 371 -0.11 22.86 0.20
N LYS A 372 0.51 24.06 0.15
CA LYS A 372 0.72 24.88 1.35
C LYS A 372 -0.61 25.33 1.95
N PHE A 373 -1.55 25.71 1.08
CA PHE A 373 -2.92 26.02 1.48
C PHE A 373 -3.64 24.77 2.00
N ALA A 374 -3.48 23.62 1.33
CA ALA A 374 -4.01 22.34 1.83
C ALA A 374 -3.51 21.99 3.24
N THR A 375 -2.22 22.23 3.52
CA THR A 375 -1.62 21.98 4.83
C THR A 375 -2.28 22.85 5.91
N SER A 376 -2.54 24.13 5.61
CA SER A 376 -3.24 25.02 6.55
C SER A 376 -4.70 24.62 6.81
N LEU A 377 -5.37 24.00 5.83
CA LEU A 377 -6.75 23.52 5.95
C LEU A 377 -6.86 22.20 6.71
N ALA A 378 -5.81 21.39 6.74
CA ALA A 378 -5.84 20.03 7.27
C ALA A 378 -6.31 19.97 8.73
N ALA A 379 -5.96 20.97 9.54
CA ALA A 379 -6.33 21.03 10.94
C ALA A 379 -7.86 21.10 11.18
N GLY A 380 -8.65 21.54 10.20
CA GLY A 380 -10.11 21.58 10.25
C GLY A 380 -10.82 20.45 9.50
N HIS A 381 -10.09 19.61 8.77
CA HIS A 381 -10.67 18.60 7.89
C HIS A 381 -9.96 17.23 8.04
N PRO A 382 -10.51 16.30 8.85
CA PRO A 382 -9.87 15.01 9.12
C PRO A 382 -9.55 14.18 7.87
N ILE A 383 -10.44 14.19 6.87
CA ILE A 383 -10.22 13.51 5.59
C ILE A 383 -8.97 14.02 4.85
N LEU A 384 -8.74 15.34 4.90
CA LEU A 384 -7.58 15.96 4.26
C LEU A 384 -6.31 15.63 5.03
N ASN A 385 -6.36 15.67 6.37
CA ASN A 385 -5.24 15.26 7.21
C ASN A 385 -4.81 13.82 6.90
N ASP A 386 -5.76 12.88 6.83
CA ASP A 386 -5.46 11.49 6.49
C ASP A 386 -4.85 11.35 5.08
N ALA A 387 -5.34 12.10 4.08
CA ALA A 387 -4.78 12.07 2.73
C ALA A 387 -3.33 12.59 2.69
N LEU A 388 -3.01 13.63 3.47
CA LEU A 388 -1.65 14.17 3.60
C LEU A 388 -0.71 13.15 4.27
N LEU A 389 -1.14 12.56 5.39
CA LEU A 389 -0.38 11.55 6.12
C LEU A 389 -0.17 10.28 5.27
N ALA A 390 -1.16 9.89 4.46
CA ALA A 390 -1.05 8.79 3.52
C ALA A 390 0.06 9.04 2.50
N LEU A 391 0.06 10.21 1.84
CA LEU A 391 1.06 10.55 0.83
C LEU A 391 2.46 10.70 1.43
N SER A 392 2.56 11.27 2.64
CA SER A 392 3.80 11.39 3.41
C SER A 392 4.40 10.03 3.74
N ALA A 393 3.60 9.12 4.31
CA ALA A 393 4.02 7.76 4.62
C ALA A 393 4.38 6.95 3.36
N CYS A 394 3.67 7.16 2.25
CA CYS A 394 4.00 6.55 0.96
C CYS A 394 5.36 7.02 0.45
N ASN A 395 5.62 8.33 0.51
CA ASN A 395 6.84 8.93 0.00
C ASN A 395 8.08 8.40 0.74
N ILE A 396 8.09 8.46 2.07
CA ILE A 396 9.21 7.96 2.86
C ILE A 396 9.39 6.44 2.71
N GLY A 397 8.30 5.68 2.58
CA GLY A 397 8.38 4.24 2.32
C GLY A 397 9.10 3.90 1.02
N ARG A 398 8.96 4.71 -0.03
CA ARG A 398 9.66 4.51 -1.31
C ARG A 398 11.12 4.96 -1.28
N ILE A 399 11.43 6.00 -0.49
CA ILE A 399 12.81 6.49 -0.32
C ILE A 399 13.62 5.52 0.54
N GLN A 400 13.04 5.01 1.63
CA GLN A 400 13.65 4.00 2.50
C GLN A 400 13.32 2.59 2.01
N ALA A 401 13.56 2.30 0.72
CA ALA A 401 13.30 0.98 0.19
C ALA A 401 14.22 -0.07 0.82
N GLU A 402 13.66 -1.24 1.10
CA GLU A 402 14.35 -2.39 1.66
C GLU A 402 14.76 -3.33 0.52
N HIS A 403 15.96 -3.91 0.63
CA HIS A 403 16.42 -4.94 -0.30
C HIS A 403 15.61 -6.23 -0.11
N ARG A 404 15.06 -6.78 -1.19
CA ARG A 404 14.55 -8.15 -1.14
C ARG A 404 15.75 -9.10 -0.98
N THR A 405 15.78 -9.82 0.13
CA THR A 405 16.76 -10.88 0.34
C THR A 405 16.49 -12.02 -0.64
N GLU A 406 17.44 -12.25 -1.54
CA GLU A 406 17.52 -13.29 -2.58
C GLU A 406 17.08 -12.91 -4.02
N SER A 407 18.04 -12.46 -4.84
CA SER A 407 18.15 -12.87 -6.24
C SER A 407 19.63 -12.94 -6.64
N SER A 408 20.08 -14.11 -7.09
CA SER A 408 21.39 -14.32 -7.71
C SER A 408 21.40 -13.82 -9.18
N GLY A 409 20.77 -12.67 -9.41
CA GLY A 409 20.72 -11.97 -10.70
C GLY A 409 21.19 -10.53 -10.52
N SER A 410 21.75 -9.95 -11.58
CA SER A 410 22.38 -8.62 -11.60
C SER A 410 21.44 -7.47 -11.18
N MET A 411 20.11 -7.68 -11.23
CA MET A 411 19.11 -6.67 -10.86
C MET A 411 18.69 -6.75 -9.39
N CYS A 412 18.92 -5.66 -8.66
CA CYS A 412 18.49 -5.50 -7.27
C CYS A 412 16.98 -5.21 -7.19
N SER A 413 16.17 -6.17 -6.74
CA SER A 413 14.74 -5.94 -6.48
C SER A 413 14.55 -5.17 -5.17
N LEU A 414 14.26 -3.87 -5.27
CA LEU A 414 13.95 -2.98 -4.15
C LEU A 414 12.43 -2.98 -3.91
N SER A 415 12.02 -3.02 -2.65
CA SER A 415 10.62 -2.83 -2.25
C SER A 415 10.48 -1.71 -1.24
N PRO A 416 9.38 -0.92 -1.27
CA PRO A 416 9.16 0.10 -0.25
C PRO A 416 9.20 -0.47 1.16
N SER A 417 9.61 0.34 2.15
CA SER A 417 9.60 -0.10 3.55
C SER A 417 8.20 -0.53 3.97
N LEU A 418 8.08 -1.76 4.48
CA LEU A 418 6.81 -2.36 4.86
C LEU A 418 6.11 -1.56 5.97
N VAL A 419 6.88 -0.97 6.89
CA VAL A 419 6.37 -0.17 8.02
C VAL A 419 5.65 1.06 7.50
N HIS A 420 6.31 1.86 6.68
CA HIS A 420 5.77 3.11 6.15
C HIS A 420 4.66 2.86 5.12
N GLN A 421 4.81 1.82 4.30
CA GLN A 421 3.77 1.39 3.37
C GLN A 421 2.48 0.99 4.09
N THR A 422 2.57 0.19 5.15
CA THR A 422 1.40 -0.20 5.96
C THR A 422 0.70 1.03 6.55
N ARG A 423 1.48 2.02 6.99
CA ARG A 423 0.94 3.30 7.53
C ARG A 423 0.24 4.11 6.45
N SER A 424 0.87 4.25 5.29
CA SER A 424 0.26 4.87 4.11
C SER A 424 -1.11 4.28 3.81
N HIS A 425 -1.24 2.95 3.85
CA HIS A 425 -2.50 2.27 3.58
C HIS A 425 -3.56 2.51 4.64
N LEU A 426 -3.17 2.58 5.92
CA LEU A 426 -4.11 2.86 7.00
C LEU A 426 -4.71 4.26 6.86
N TYR A 427 -3.87 5.27 6.64
CA TYR A 427 -4.35 6.63 6.41
C TYR A 427 -5.19 6.74 5.13
N TYR A 428 -4.73 6.12 4.03
CA TYR A 428 -5.47 6.13 2.77
C TYR A 428 -6.85 5.47 2.90
N SER A 429 -6.92 4.31 3.56
CA SER A 429 -8.18 3.61 3.81
C SER A 429 -9.11 4.45 4.70
N SER A 430 -8.56 5.13 5.71
CA SER A 430 -9.33 6.03 6.58
C SER A 430 -9.91 7.21 5.79
N ALA A 431 -9.12 7.82 4.92
CA ALA A 431 -9.57 8.91 4.06
C ALA A 431 -10.66 8.46 3.07
N ILE A 432 -10.51 7.28 2.44
CA ILE A 432 -11.54 6.71 1.56
C ILE A 432 -12.83 6.43 2.32
N GLN A 433 -12.76 5.83 3.52
CA GLN A 433 -13.94 5.55 4.32
C GLN A 433 -14.68 6.84 4.69
N LYS A 434 -13.95 7.89 5.08
CA LYS A 434 -14.52 9.22 5.34
C LYS A 434 -15.16 9.82 4.08
N LEU A 435 -14.56 9.65 2.90
CA LEU A 435 -15.14 10.10 1.63
C LEU A 435 -16.41 9.32 1.27
N ALA A 436 -16.46 8.02 1.57
CA ALA A 436 -17.56 7.13 1.20
C ALA A 436 -18.83 7.33 2.05
N ILE A 437 -18.71 7.86 3.26
CA ILE A 437 -19.85 8.13 4.15
C ILE A 437 -20.43 9.55 3.99
N MET A 438 -19.76 10.43 3.23
CA MET A 438 -20.22 11.80 2.98
C MET A 438 -21.57 11.80 2.24
N GLN A 439 -22.46 12.71 2.64
CA GLN A 439 -23.74 12.96 1.99
C GLN A 439 -23.57 14.01 0.89
N SER A 440 -24.51 14.05 -0.06
CA SER A 440 -24.50 15.03 -1.17
C SER A 440 -24.28 16.48 -0.69
N GLN A 441 -24.87 16.85 0.44
CA GLN A 441 -24.74 18.18 1.07
C GLN A 441 -23.31 18.49 1.56
N ASP A 442 -22.54 17.49 2.00
CA ASP A 442 -21.16 17.69 2.46
C ASP A 442 -20.24 18.08 1.29
N TYR A 443 -20.50 17.52 0.10
CA TYR A 443 -19.80 17.89 -1.13
C TYR A 443 -20.06 19.34 -1.54
N HIS A 444 -21.29 19.82 -1.32
CA HIS A 444 -21.65 21.21 -1.60
C HIS A 444 -20.98 22.21 -0.66
N GLN A 445 -20.77 21.84 0.61
CA GLN A 445 -20.23 22.74 1.61
C GLN A 445 -18.70 22.90 1.51
N ASN A 446 -17.98 21.86 1.05
CA ASN A 446 -16.51 21.86 1.03
C ASN A 446 -15.90 21.34 -0.30
N PRO A 447 -16.28 21.89 -1.48
CA PRO A 447 -15.84 21.37 -2.77
C PRO A 447 -14.32 21.43 -2.96
N THR A 448 -13.66 22.50 -2.51
CA THR A 448 -12.21 22.68 -2.64
C THR A 448 -11.43 21.65 -1.82
N THR A 449 -11.86 21.34 -0.59
CA THR A 449 -11.23 20.32 0.26
C THR A 449 -11.30 18.95 -0.39
N ILE A 450 -12.46 18.59 -0.96
CA ILE A 450 -12.65 17.30 -1.64
C ILE A 450 -11.81 17.25 -2.92
N LEU A 451 -11.74 18.34 -3.67
CA LEU A 451 -10.87 18.46 -4.84
C LEU A 451 -9.41 18.20 -4.45
N ILE A 452 -8.92 18.83 -3.37
CA ILE A 452 -7.56 18.60 -2.85
C ILE A 452 -7.34 17.12 -2.52
N VAL A 453 -8.27 16.49 -1.80
CA VAL A 453 -8.19 15.06 -1.42
C VAL A 453 -8.10 14.17 -2.66
N LEU A 454 -8.91 14.43 -3.70
CA LEU A 454 -8.86 13.67 -4.95
C LEU A 454 -7.52 13.85 -5.70
N VAL A 455 -6.92 15.06 -5.69
CA VAL A 455 -5.57 15.26 -6.26
C VAL A 455 -4.52 14.50 -5.44
N LEU A 456 -4.60 14.51 -4.10
CA LEU A 456 -3.69 13.74 -3.24
C LEU A 456 -3.81 12.24 -3.48
N PHE A 457 -5.02 11.71 -3.66
CA PHE A 457 -5.24 10.32 -4.02
C PHE A 457 -4.65 9.98 -5.39
N ALA A 458 -4.75 10.89 -6.37
CA ALA A 458 -4.10 10.71 -7.65
C ALA A 458 -2.56 10.62 -7.52
N HIS A 459 -1.93 11.46 -6.69
CA HIS A 459 -0.50 11.35 -6.37
C HIS A 459 -0.16 10.03 -5.67
N LEU A 460 -1.00 9.58 -4.74
CA LEU A 460 -0.79 8.33 -4.02
C LEU A 460 -0.87 7.10 -4.94
N GLU A 461 -1.93 7.00 -5.76
CA GLU A 461 -2.10 5.89 -6.69
C GLU A 461 -0.98 5.85 -7.74
N GLN A 462 -0.53 7.02 -8.20
CA GLN A 462 0.64 7.12 -9.08
C GLN A 462 1.90 6.61 -8.38
N ALA A 463 2.18 7.06 -7.15
CA ALA A 463 3.36 6.63 -6.40
C ALA A 463 3.36 5.10 -6.11
N MET A 464 2.17 4.50 -5.97
CA MET A 464 1.99 3.06 -5.80
C MET A 464 2.01 2.28 -7.13
N GLY A 465 2.08 2.94 -8.29
CA GLY A 465 1.98 2.27 -9.60
C GLY A 465 0.59 1.70 -9.91
N ASN A 466 -0.45 2.06 -9.14
CA ASN A 466 -1.81 1.56 -9.31
C ASN A 466 -2.59 2.40 -10.33
N PHE A 467 -2.32 2.16 -11.60
CA PHE A 467 -2.94 2.88 -12.70
C PHE A 467 -4.48 2.74 -12.73
N GLN A 468 -5.03 1.59 -12.36
CA GLN A 468 -6.48 1.38 -12.33
C GLN A 468 -7.15 2.24 -11.25
N GLY A 469 -6.56 2.30 -10.05
CA GLY A 469 -6.99 3.21 -8.99
C GLY A 469 -6.88 4.67 -9.41
N PHE A 470 -5.76 5.04 -10.04
CA PHE A 470 -5.56 6.39 -10.57
C PHE A 470 -6.67 6.82 -11.53
N TYR A 471 -7.02 6.00 -12.54
CA TYR A 471 -8.08 6.34 -13.49
C TYR A 471 -9.47 6.39 -12.83
N THR A 472 -9.67 5.67 -11.73
CA THR A 472 -10.91 5.77 -10.93
C THR A 472 -11.05 7.17 -10.32
N HIS A 473 -9.98 7.72 -9.74
CA HIS A 473 -9.99 9.08 -9.19
C HIS A 473 -10.05 10.16 -10.28
N VAL A 474 -9.38 9.96 -11.41
CA VAL A 474 -9.49 10.85 -12.58
C VAL A 474 -10.95 10.98 -13.02
N ARG A 475 -11.68 9.86 -13.13
CA ARG A 475 -13.10 9.89 -13.48
C ARG A 475 -13.94 10.60 -12.42
N GLY A 476 -13.69 10.34 -11.14
CA GLY A 476 -14.36 11.06 -10.04
C GLY A 476 -14.13 12.57 -10.10
N MET A 477 -12.91 12.98 -10.43
CA MET A 477 -12.53 14.38 -10.58
C MET A 477 -13.25 15.07 -11.73
N MET A 478 -13.31 14.41 -12.90
CA MET A 478 -14.01 14.94 -14.07
C MET A 478 -15.49 15.19 -13.77
N ASN A 479 -16.15 14.22 -13.14
CA ASN A 479 -17.55 14.37 -12.73
C ASN A 479 -17.77 15.56 -11.78
N LEU A 480 -16.84 15.80 -10.85
CA LEU A 480 -16.94 16.89 -9.88
C LEU A 480 -16.72 18.26 -10.54
N LEU A 481 -15.79 18.36 -11.49
CA LEU A 481 -15.52 19.60 -12.23
C LEU A 481 -16.66 19.97 -13.19
N GLU A 482 -17.25 18.99 -13.86
CA GLU A 482 -18.45 19.18 -14.69
C GLU A 482 -19.62 19.69 -13.85
N TRP A 483 -19.81 19.09 -12.67
CA TRP A 483 -20.88 19.47 -11.75
C TRP A 483 -20.74 20.87 -11.15
N HIS A 484 -19.52 21.34 -10.90
CA HIS A 484 -19.29 22.66 -10.28
C HIS A 484 -19.36 23.86 -11.26
N ASN A 485 -19.84 23.63 -12.49
CA ASN A 485 -19.82 24.59 -13.61
C ASN A 485 -18.41 25.14 -13.90
N GLY A 486 -17.40 24.27 -13.93
CA GLY A 486 -16.03 24.63 -14.34
C GLY A 486 -15.19 25.39 -13.30
N VAL A 487 -14.03 25.87 -13.75
CA VAL A 487 -13.04 26.59 -12.92
C VAL A 487 -13.51 28.01 -12.66
N LYS A 488 -13.88 28.33 -11.41
CA LYS A 488 -14.41 29.65 -11.04
C LYS A 488 -13.40 30.52 -10.25
N ASP A 489 -12.41 29.90 -9.63
CA ASP A 489 -11.45 30.56 -8.74
C ASP A 489 -10.00 30.09 -8.98
N ALA A 490 -9.03 30.92 -8.55
CA ALA A 490 -7.61 30.67 -8.77
C ALA A 490 -7.08 29.40 -8.06
N ALA A 491 -7.69 29.01 -6.94
CA ALA A 491 -7.32 27.78 -6.22
C ALA A 491 -7.71 26.54 -7.03
N THR A 492 -8.94 26.49 -7.59
CA THR A 492 -9.35 25.40 -8.48
C THR A 492 -8.48 25.33 -9.72
N LYS A 493 -8.09 26.46 -10.32
CA LYS A 493 -7.14 26.48 -11.46
C LYS A 493 -5.78 25.87 -11.09
N SER A 494 -5.27 26.22 -9.91
CA SER A 494 -4.01 25.69 -9.38
C SER A 494 -4.08 24.18 -9.09
N LEU A 495 -5.20 23.71 -8.54
CA LEU A 495 -5.45 22.28 -8.30
C LEU A 495 -5.59 21.52 -9.61
N LEU A 496 -6.24 22.12 -10.61
CA LEU A 496 -6.35 21.56 -11.95
C LEU A 496 -4.98 21.44 -12.62
N ALA A 497 -4.10 22.44 -12.48
CA ALA A 497 -2.73 22.35 -12.97
C ALA A 497 -1.96 21.21 -12.28
N SER A 498 -2.05 21.08 -10.95
CA SER A 498 -1.43 19.97 -10.21
C SER A 498 -1.96 18.61 -10.64
N TRP A 499 -3.27 18.51 -10.86
CA TRP A 499 -3.91 17.29 -11.34
C TRP A 499 -3.49 16.92 -12.76
N MET A 500 -3.41 17.91 -13.67
CA MET A 500 -2.93 17.66 -15.02
C MET A 500 -1.45 17.22 -15.03
N GLN A 501 -0.61 17.82 -14.18
CA GLN A 501 0.79 17.37 -14.03
C GLN A 501 0.86 15.87 -13.70
N ILE A 502 0.12 15.39 -12.71
CA ILE A 502 0.17 13.97 -12.32
C ILE A 502 -0.39 13.05 -13.42
N ARG A 503 -1.37 13.51 -14.22
CA ARG A 503 -1.84 12.77 -15.41
C ARG A 503 -0.74 12.59 -16.44
N TYR A 504 0.07 13.62 -16.71
CA TYR A 504 1.21 13.51 -17.61
C TYR A 504 2.31 12.61 -17.05
N VAL A 505 2.56 12.63 -15.73
CA VAL A 505 3.51 11.69 -15.08
C VAL A 505 3.06 10.24 -15.28
N VAL A 506 1.79 9.93 -15.01
CA VAL A 506 1.24 8.58 -15.21
C VAL A 506 1.28 8.17 -16.68
N TRP A 507 0.92 9.09 -17.58
CA TRP A 507 1.00 8.86 -19.02
C TRP A 507 2.42 8.54 -19.46
N TRP A 508 3.41 9.30 -18.96
CA TRP A 508 4.81 9.09 -19.27
C TRP A 508 5.33 7.75 -18.75
N ALA A 509 4.98 7.39 -17.52
CA ALA A 509 5.31 6.07 -16.96
C ALA A 509 4.73 4.93 -17.82
N ARG A 510 3.55 5.11 -18.42
CA ARG A 510 2.94 4.13 -19.35
C ARG A 510 3.53 4.17 -20.77
N ALA A 511 4.21 5.24 -21.15
CA ALA A 511 4.88 5.35 -22.46
C ALA A 511 6.15 4.50 -22.54
N TYR A 512 6.76 4.24 -21.38
CA TYR A 512 7.96 3.42 -21.25
C TYR A 512 7.63 2.12 -20.51
N PHE A 513 8.46 1.10 -20.68
CA PHE A 513 8.30 -0.19 -20.00
C PHE A 513 6.88 -0.77 -20.08
N SER A 514 6.22 -0.59 -21.22
CA SER A 514 4.90 -1.14 -21.51
C SER A 514 4.95 -1.92 -22.83
N SER A 515 3.94 -2.74 -23.10
CA SER A 515 3.89 -3.48 -24.36
C SER A 515 3.67 -2.56 -25.56
N ILE A 516 4.01 -3.05 -26.75
CA ILE A 516 3.74 -2.35 -28.00
C ILE A 516 2.26 -1.99 -28.16
N GLU A 517 1.35 -2.86 -27.72
CA GLU A 517 -0.10 -2.65 -27.78
C GLU A 517 -0.52 -1.46 -26.89
N VAL A 518 -0.01 -1.38 -25.67
CA VAL A 518 -0.27 -0.25 -24.77
C VAL A 518 0.25 1.04 -25.38
N CYS A 519 1.52 1.06 -25.83
CA CYS A 519 2.15 2.24 -26.41
C CYS A 519 1.37 2.78 -27.64
N GLN A 520 0.82 1.89 -28.46
CA GLN A 520 0.02 2.27 -29.63
C GLN A 520 -1.35 2.87 -29.28
N HIS A 521 -1.96 2.42 -28.18
CA HIS A 521 -3.27 2.88 -27.72
C HIS A 521 -3.19 3.96 -26.63
N LEU A 522 -2.00 4.50 -26.35
CA LEU A 522 -1.85 5.60 -25.41
C LEU A 522 -2.72 6.79 -25.85
N PRO A 523 -3.63 7.27 -24.98
CA PRO A 523 -4.54 8.35 -25.35
C PRO A 523 -3.80 9.69 -25.39
N SER A 524 -4.28 10.61 -26.22
CA SER A 524 -3.93 12.03 -26.06
C SER A 524 -4.60 12.59 -24.80
N ILE A 525 -3.91 13.49 -24.09
CA ILE A 525 -4.42 14.14 -22.88
C ILE A 525 -4.60 15.64 -23.17
N PRO A 526 -5.82 16.07 -23.54
CA PRO A 526 -6.07 17.47 -23.86
C PRO A 526 -6.02 18.35 -22.60
N LEU A 527 -5.53 19.57 -22.77
CA LEU A 527 -5.60 20.59 -21.74
C LEU A 527 -7.04 21.10 -21.59
N PRO A 528 -7.55 21.24 -20.35
CA PRO A 528 -8.80 21.95 -20.09
C PRO A 528 -8.77 23.38 -20.61
N ALA A 529 -9.92 23.90 -21.07
CA ALA A 529 -10.01 25.24 -21.67
C ALA A 529 -9.41 26.35 -20.80
N SER A 530 -9.60 26.29 -19.48
CA SER A 530 -9.04 27.26 -18.51
C SER A 530 -7.52 27.27 -18.42
N LEU A 531 -6.85 26.20 -18.89
CA LEU A 531 -5.39 26.10 -18.97
C LEU A 531 -4.86 26.37 -20.38
N LEU A 532 -5.73 26.68 -21.36
CA LEU A 532 -5.31 27.12 -22.70
C LEU A 532 -4.92 28.60 -22.73
N ASP A 533 -5.50 29.42 -21.85
CA ASP A 533 -5.18 30.85 -21.69
C ASP A 533 -3.70 31.12 -21.41
N VAL A 534 -3.22 32.35 -21.64
CA VAL A 534 -1.83 32.73 -21.40
C VAL A 534 -1.40 32.36 -19.97
N PRO A 535 -0.38 31.50 -19.80
CA PRO A 535 -0.04 30.93 -18.51
C PRO A 535 0.63 31.98 -17.62
N GLN A 536 0.08 32.16 -16.42
CA GLN A 536 0.54 33.22 -15.50
C GLN A 536 1.62 32.71 -14.55
N THR A 537 1.52 31.45 -14.13
CA THR A 537 2.44 30.84 -13.17
C THR A 537 3.41 29.87 -13.83
N LEU A 538 4.54 29.60 -13.17
CA LEU A 538 5.52 28.61 -13.61
C LEU A 538 4.88 27.22 -13.78
N HIS A 539 3.93 26.86 -12.90
CA HIS A 539 3.27 25.56 -12.95
C HIS A 539 2.23 25.46 -14.06
N GLU A 540 1.54 26.55 -14.41
CA GLU A 540 0.70 26.59 -15.62
C GLU A 540 1.56 26.41 -16.88
N ARG A 541 2.72 27.07 -16.95
CA ARG A 541 3.71 26.88 -18.03
C ARG A 541 4.21 25.43 -18.07
N ARG A 542 4.50 24.82 -16.92
CA ARG A 542 4.91 23.41 -16.80
C ARG A 542 3.89 22.47 -17.44
N VAL A 543 2.62 22.61 -17.06
CA VAL A 543 1.55 21.73 -17.57
C VAL A 543 1.36 21.89 -19.08
N LYS A 544 1.51 23.11 -19.61
CA LYS A 544 1.49 23.34 -21.06
C LYS A 544 2.63 22.64 -21.80
N VAL A 545 3.87 22.80 -21.35
CA VAL A 545 5.01 22.14 -22.01
C VAL A 545 4.93 20.62 -21.87
N LEU A 546 4.44 20.10 -20.73
CA LEU A 546 4.18 18.66 -20.55
C LEU A 546 3.14 18.14 -21.54
N SER A 547 2.05 18.88 -21.78
CA SER A 547 1.05 18.53 -22.78
C SER A 547 1.66 18.41 -24.17
N ILE A 548 2.45 19.42 -24.58
CA ILE A 548 3.09 19.46 -25.91
C ILE A 548 4.12 18.33 -26.03
N MET A 549 4.93 18.11 -24.99
CA MET A 549 5.94 17.05 -24.95
C MET A 549 5.31 15.67 -25.05
N CYS A 550 4.29 15.37 -24.25
CA CYS A 550 3.63 14.06 -24.27
C CYS A 550 2.93 13.81 -25.61
N GLU A 551 2.27 14.81 -26.21
CA GLU A 551 1.63 14.66 -27.52
C GLU A 551 2.66 14.48 -28.64
N SER A 552 3.74 15.28 -28.64
CA SER A 552 4.85 15.13 -29.59
C SER A 552 5.48 13.73 -29.49
N HIS A 553 5.71 13.26 -28.26
CA HIS A 553 6.19 11.92 -28.00
C HIS A 553 5.21 10.86 -28.53
N ARG A 554 3.92 10.99 -28.24
CA ARG A 554 2.88 10.04 -28.70
C ARG A 554 2.88 9.91 -30.22
N LEU A 555 2.87 11.04 -30.93
CA LEU A 555 2.85 11.08 -32.40
C LEU A 555 4.11 10.44 -32.98
N ASN A 556 5.28 10.88 -32.52
CA ASN A 556 6.57 10.39 -33.01
C ASN A 556 6.77 8.90 -32.69
N PHE A 557 6.57 8.50 -31.45
CA PHE A 557 6.78 7.11 -31.01
C PHE A 557 5.80 6.13 -31.66
N ASN A 558 4.55 6.54 -31.88
CA ASN A 558 3.59 5.72 -32.62
C ASN A 558 4.03 5.50 -34.07
N ALA A 559 4.51 6.55 -34.76
CA ALA A 559 5.06 6.42 -36.10
C ALA A 559 6.27 5.48 -36.15
N VAL A 560 7.18 5.56 -35.18
CA VAL A 560 8.31 4.61 -35.05
C VAL A 560 7.79 3.18 -34.90
N LEU A 561 6.90 2.90 -33.94
CA LEU A 561 6.42 1.55 -33.65
C LEU A 561 5.58 0.93 -34.77
N GLN A 562 4.90 1.74 -35.60
CA GLN A 562 4.13 1.24 -36.73
C GLN A 562 5.01 0.53 -37.78
N GLN A 563 6.25 0.98 -37.98
CA GLN A 563 7.16 0.33 -38.93
C GLN A 563 7.53 -1.10 -38.53
N PHE A 564 7.67 -1.35 -37.22
CA PHE A 564 8.00 -2.68 -36.70
C PHE A 564 6.79 -3.64 -36.68
N ARG A 565 5.55 -3.13 -36.72
CA ARG A 565 4.35 -3.95 -36.85
C ARG A 565 4.19 -4.54 -38.25
N ASN A 566 4.52 -3.76 -39.29
CA ASN A 566 4.44 -4.23 -40.68
C ASN A 566 5.35 -5.44 -40.95
N LEU A 567 6.37 -5.68 -40.12
CA LEU A 567 7.21 -6.89 -40.16
C LEU A 567 6.49 -8.15 -39.64
N GLN A 568 5.41 -8.01 -38.88
CA GLN A 568 4.70 -9.13 -38.21
C GLN A 568 3.38 -9.54 -38.88
N SER A 569 2.82 -8.71 -39.77
CA SER A 569 1.55 -8.98 -40.45
C SER A 569 1.72 -9.00 -41.97
N ASP A 570 1.40 -10.13 -42.62
CA ASP A 570 1.27 -10.26 -44.08
C ASP A 570 0.09 -9.44 -44.66
N ASP A 571 -0.71 -8.80 -43.80
CA ASP A 571 -1.83 -7.94 -44.21
C ASP A 571 -1.34 -6.53 -44.57
N ALA A 572 -1.02 -6.35 -45.86
CA ALA A 572 -0.86 -5.06 -46.51
C ALA A 572 -2.21 -4.34 -46.65
N SER A 573 -2.86 -3.95 -45.55
CA SER A 573 -4.06 -3.12 -45.62
C SER A 573 -3.69 -1.64 -45.84
N GLY A 574 -3.48 -1.27 -47.11
CA GLY A 574 -4.10 -0.13 -47.80
C GLY A 574 -3.88 1.32 -47.36
N PHE A 575 -3.16 1.65 -46.29
CA PHE A 575 -2.70 3.03 -46.05
C PHE A 575 -1.26 3.16 -46.53
N ASP A 576 -1.03 4.02 -47.52
CA ASP A 576 0.29 4.27 -48.07
C ASP A 576 1.27 4.68 -46.96
N VAL A 577 2.47 4.11 -46.96
CA VAL A 577 3.50 4.38 -45.94
C VAL A 577 3.87 5.86 -45.98
N ASP A 578 3.84 6.47 -47.16
CA ASP A 578 4.11 7.89 -47.39
C ASP A 578 3.02 8.81 -46.81
N GLU A 579 1.73 8.48 -46.99
CA GLU A 579 0.62 9.25 -46.42
C GLU A 579 0.66 9.31 -44.88
N ARG A 580 1.06 8.22 -44.23
CA ARG A 580 1.20 8.14 -42.77
C ARG A 580 2.35 9.02 -42.25
N TYR A 581 3.48 9.01 -42.95
CA TYR A 581 4.61 9.89 -42.64
C TYR A 581 4.20 11.36 -42.77
N VAL A 582 3.58 11.75 -43.89
CA VAL A 582 3.11 13.12 -44.14
C VAL A 582 2.10 13.56 -43.08
N TYR A 583 1.16 12.70 -42.69
CA TYR A 583 0.19 13.02 -41.65
C TYR A 583 0.85 13.23 -40.27
N CYS A 584 1.76 12.34 -39.87
CA CYS A 584 2.47 12.44 -38.60
C CYS A 584 3.32 13.72 -38.52
N THR A 585 4.12 13.99 -39.55
CA THR A 585 4.97 15.18 -39.63
C THR A 585 4.16 16.48 -39.59
N ALA A 586 2.99 16.53 -40.25
CA ALA A 586 2.09 17.68 -40.17
C ALA A 586 1.60 17.95 -38.73
N LEU A 587 1.26 16.90 -37.97
CA LEU A 587 0.86 17.04 -36.57
C LEU A 587 2.03 17.44 -35.66
N LEU A 588 3.22 16.88 -35.88
CA LEU A 588 4.43 17.27 -35.14
C LEU A 588 4.77 18.75 -35.36
N HIS A 589 4.62 19.28 -36.58
CA HIS A 589 4.77 20.71 -36.85
C HIS A 589 3.74 21.57 -36.12
N GLN A 590 2.49 21.09 -35.94
CA GLN A 590 1.49 21.80 -35.14
C GLN A 590 1.90 21.86 -33.66
N GLU A 591 2.43 20.77 -33.10
CA GLU A 591 2.96 20.76 -31.74
C GLU A 591 4.21 21.65 -31.60
N ALA A 592 5.08 21.69 -32.62
CA ALA A 592 6.25 22.57 -32.66
C ALA A 592 5.84 24.06 -32.61
N ALA A 593 4.82 24.45 -33.37
CA ALA A 593 4.30 25.82 -33.34
C ALA A 593 3.73 26.21 -31.97
N LYS A 594 3.07 25.26 -31.26
CA LYS A 594 2.63 25.48 -29.87
C LYS A 594 3.82 25.66 -28.93
N LEU A 595 4.91 24.93 -29.15
CA LEU A 595 6.13 25.02 -28.36
C LEU A 595 6.90 26.33 -28.60
N ASP A 596 6.92 26.82 -29.84
CA ASP A 596 7.43 28.15 -30.20
C ASP A 596 6.67 29.25 -29.45
N ALA A 597 5.34 29.16 -29.43
CA ALA A 597 4.51 30.11 -28.68
C ALA A 597 4.79 30.04 -27.16
N TRP A 598 5.07 28.84 -26.64
CA TRP A 598 5.37 28.65 -25.22
C TRP A 598 6.72 29.28 -24.83
N VAL A 599 7.78 29.11 -25.62
CA VAL A 599 9.12 29.63 -25.27
C VAL A 599 9.14 31.16 -25.29
N LEU A 600 8.36 31.80 -26.18
CA LEU A 600 8.20 33.25 -26.23
C LEU A 600 7.52 33.83 -24.98
N GLN A 601 6.80 33.01 -24.21
CA GLN A 601 6.10 33.43 -22.99
C GLN A 601 6.95 33.25 -21.73
N LEU A 602 8.20 32.77 -21.83
CA LEU A 602 9.06 32.58 -20.67
C LEU A 602 9.58 33.91 -20.12
N PRO A 603 9.36 34.20 -18.82
CA PRO A 603 10.00 35.35 -18.18
C PRO A 603 11.52 35.14 -18.10
N PRO A 604 12.32 36.22 -17.97
CA PRO A 604 13.79 36.12 -17.85
C PRO A 604 14.28 35.16 -16.75
N SER A 605 13.49 34.98 -15.69
CA SER A 605 13.79 34.06 -14.59
C SER A 605 13.70 32.58 -14.95
N GLU A 606 13.04 32.25 -16.07
CA GLU A 606 12.85 30.87 -16.55
C GLU A 606 13.63 30.58 -17.85
N GLN A 607 14.34 31.57 -18.39
CA GLN A 607 15.15 31.40 -19.60
C GLN A 607 16.52 30.79 -19.27
N PRO A 608 17.11 30.01 -20.19
CA PRO A 608 18.47 29.49 -20.04
C PRO A 608 19.49 30.64 -20.09
N ILE A 609 20.48 30.56 -19.21
CA ILE A 609 21.64 31.46 -19.20
C ILE A 609 22.82 30.69 -19.79
N TYR A 610 23.31 31.15 -20.94
CA TYR A 610 24.43 30.52 -21.64
C TYR A 610 25.76 31.17 -21.21
N GLU A 611 26.69 30.35 -20.74
CA GLU A 611 28.06 30.77 -20.42
C GLU A 611 29.05 30.04 -21.33
N LEU A 612 30.01 30.80 -21.88
CA LEU A 612 31.12 30.25 -22.65
C LEU A 612 32.17 29.73 -21.67
N SER A 613 32.53 28.44 -21.76
CA SER A 613 33.65 27.89 -21.00
C SER A 613 34.94 27.85 -21.83
N ASP A 614 36.09 27.97 -21.16
CA ASP A 614 37.42 27.96 -21.79
C ASP A 614 37.84 26.58 -22.35
N THR A 615 37.07 25.52 -22.07
CA THR A 615 37.32 24.14 -22.53
C THR A 615 36.08 23.56 -23.24
N ASN A 616 35.95 23.85 -24.54
CA ASN A 616 35.10 23.16 -25.53
C ASN A 616 33.64 22.84 -25.15
N GLY A 617 32.90 23.79 -24.56
CA GLY A 617 31.43 23.64 -24.46
C GLY A 617 30.71 24.87 -23.88
N THR A 618 29.45 25.05 -24.30
CA THR A 618 28.52 26.04 -23.74
C THR A 618 27.83 25.45 -22.51
N THR A 619 28.04 26.01 -21.33
CA THR A 619 27.32 25.63 -20.12
C THR A 619 25.95 26.33 -20.09
N ILE A 620 24.91 25.61 -19.67
CA ILE A 620 23.55 26.14 -19.54
C ILE A 620 23.21 26.21 -18.06
N ARG A 621 22.81 27.38 -17.55
CA ARG A 621 22.39 27.60 -16.16
C ARG A 621 20.96 28.10 -16.08
N PHE A 622 20.32 27.89 -14.93
CA PHE A 622 18.97 28.40 -14.64
C PHE A 622 18.92 29.05 -13.26
N GLN A 623 17.95 29.93 -13.04
CA GLN A 623 17.76 30.56 -11.72
C GLN A 623 17.12 29.63 -10.69
N SER A 624 16.44 28.57 -11.14
CA SER A 624 15.79 27.59 -10.27
C SER A 624 15.75 26.21 -10.90
N HIS A 625 15.65 25.19 -10.04
CA HIS A 625 15.44 23.80 -10.45
C HIS A 625 14.18 23.61 -11.31
N ASP A 626 13.08 24.28 -10.93
CA ASP A 626 11.80 24.18 -11.64
C ASP A 626 11.85 24.77 -13.07
N ALA A 627 12.62 25.85 -13.25
CA ALA A 627 12.89 26.43 -14.57
C ALA A 627 13.74 25.49 -15.44
N ALA A 628 14.81 24.93 -14.88
CA ALA A 628 15.65 23.95 -15.57
C ALA A 628 14.84 22.75 -16.04
N LEU A 629 14.00 22.20 -15.16
CA LEU A 629 13.15 21.05 -15.48
C LEU A 629 12.09 21.37 -16.56
N ASN A 630 11.46 22.55 -16.48
CA ASN A 630 10.52 22.99 -17.53
C ASN A 630 11.21 23.14 -18.90
N TYR A 631 12.44 23.65 -18.92
CA TYR A 631 13.22 23.77 -20.14
C TYR A 631 13.74 22.41 -20.65
N ALA A 632 13.98 21.46 -19.75
CA ALA A 632 14.28 20.08 -20.13
C ALA A 632 13.10 19.41 -20.85
N TYR A 633 11.85 19.66 -20.41
CA TYR A 633 10.66 19.22 -21.15
C TYR A 633 10.58 19.85 -22.54
N TYR A 634 10.94 21.12 -22.66
CA TYR A 634 11.04 21.80 -23.95
C TYR A 634 12.08 21.13 -24.87
N ALA A 635 13.27 20.81 -24.35
CA ALA A 635 14.32 20.14 -25.13
C ALA A 635 13.88 18.75 -25.61
N VAL A 636 13.23 17.95 -24.76
CA VAL A 636 12.69 16.63 -25.17
C VAL A 636 11.56 16.79 -26.17
N ALA A 637 10.65 17.75 -25.98
CA ALA A 637 9.58 18.02 -26.93
C ALA A 637 10.16 18.36 -28.31
N ARG A 638 11.22 19.19 -28.38
CA ARG A 638 11.92 19.48 -29.64
C ARG A 638 12.54 18.24 -30.27
N ALA A 639 13.26 17.44 -29.49
CA ALA A 639 13.86 16.19 -30.00
C ALA A 639 12.79 15.24 -30.57
N MET A 640 11.58 15.21 -30.01
CA MET A 640 10.46 14.41 -30.51
C MET A 640 9.76 15.00 -31.74
N GLN A 641 9.89 16.31 -31.96
CA GLN A 641 9.30 17.02 -33.10
C GLN A 641 10.17 17.00 -34.34
N CYS A 642 11.47 16.75 -34.18
CA CYS A 642 12.36 16.49 -35.30
C CYS A 642 11.94 15.23 -36.08
N THR A 643 12.05 15.29 -37.40
CA THR A 643 11.55 14.24 -38.31
C THR A 643 12.66 13.40 -38.93
N GLY A 644 13.94 13.67 -38.65
CA GLY A 644 15.08 13.00 -39.27
C GLY A 644 15.08 11.49 -39.01
N VAL A 645 14.81 11.09 -37.76
CA VAL A 645 14.65 9.66 -37.40
C VAL A 645 13.48 9.00 -38.14
N LEU A 646 12.35 9.70 -38.30
CA LEU A 646 11.19 9.17 -39.01
C LEU A 646 11.50 9.01 -40.51
N GLN A 647 12.16 10.00 -41.11
CA GLN A 647 12.58 9.95 -42.50
C GLN A 647 13.52 8.77 -42.78
N LEU A 648 14.47 8.49 -41.87
CA LEU A 648 15.35 7.31 -41.93
C LEU A 648 14.61 5.97 -41.89
N LEU A 649 13.44 5.92 -41.26
CA LEU A 649 12.62 4.71 -41.14
C LEU A 649 11.63 4.55 -42.29
N TYR A 650 11.21 5.64 -42.94
CA TYR A 650 10.16 5.66 -43.97
C TYR A 650 10.69 5.82 -45.41
N SER A 651 11.90 6.35 -45.61
CA SER A 651 12.52 6.52 -46.95
C SER A 651 13.64 5.51 -47.20
N SER A 652 13.65 4.89 -48.39
CA SER A 652 14.71 3.98 -48.87
C SER A 652 15.78 4.68 -49.74
N ASP A 653 15.59 5.97 -50.07
CA ASP A 653 16.51 6.73 -50.92
C ASP A 653 17.42 7.67 -50.10
N THR A 654 18.72 7.55 -50.30
CA THR A 654 19.78 8.48 -49.83
C THR A 654 20.51 9.06 -51.05
N PRO A 655 20.93 10.35 -51.10
CA PRO A 655 21.90 10.92 -50.14
C PRO A 655 21.81 12.45 -49.94
N GLN A 656 21.22 12.91 -48.83
CA GLN A 656 21.51 14.24 -48.23
C GLN A 656 21.54 14.08 -46.70
N HIS A 657 22.39 13.18 -46.20
CA HIS A 657 22.24 12.56 -44.86
C HIS A 657 23.20 13.08 -43.77
N GLU A 658 23.63 14.34 -43.82
CA GLU A 658 24.48 14.91 -42.77
C GLU A 658 23.90 16.16 -42.07
N ARG A 659 22.70 16.65 -42.46
CA ARG A 659 22.14 17.87 -41.86
C ARG A 659 20.99 17.66 -40.89
N GLU A 660 20.21 16.59 -41.01
CA GLU A 660 18.99 16.42 -40.20
C GLU A 660 19.21 15.64 -38.90
N CYS A 661 20.11 14.63 -38.83
CA CYS A 661 20.49 13.98 -37.56
C CYS A 661 21.22 14.89 -36.56
N ASN A 662 21.57 16.12 -36.95
CA ASN A 662 22.22 17.08 -36.06
C ASN A 662 21.22 17.80 -35.14
N GLU A 663 19.95 17.91 -35.52
CA GLU A 663 18.98 18.68 -34.72
C GLU A 663 18.48 17.88 -33.52
N GLU A 664 18.13 16.60 -33.68
CA GLU A 664 17.79 15.73 -32.54
C GLU A 664 18.96 15.67 -31.56
N GLU A 665 20.17 15.43 -32.07
CA GLU A 665 21.37 15.32 -31.24
C GLU A 665 21.67 16.63 -30.51
N TYR A 666 21.48 17.79 -31.15
CA TYR A 666 21.61 19.09 -30.49
C TYR A 666 20.67 19.24 -29.31
N TRP A 667 19.40 18.86 -29.46
CA TRP A 667 18.42 18.94 -28.37
C TRP A 667 18.69 17.93 -27.27
N VAL A 668 19.16 16.72 -27.61
CA VAL A 668 19.56 15.71 -26.62
C VAL A 668 20.83 16.15 -25.88
N GLN A 669 21.83 16.74 -26.55
CA GLN A 669 22.99 17.32 -25.88
C GLN A 669 22.60 18.50 -24.99
N THR A 670 21.63 19.32 -25.42
CA THR A 670 21.06 20.40 -24.60
C THR A 670 20.43 19.82 -23.34
N LEU A 671 19.65 18.74 -23.44
CA LEU A 671 19.08 18.03 -22.30
C LEU A 671 20.17 17.52 -21.33
N VAL A 672 21.23 16.89 -21.86
CA VAL A 672 22.36 16.41 -21.06
C VAL A 672 23.02 17.56 -20.29
N ARG A 673 23.25 18.70 -20.94
CA ARG A 673 23.83 19.90 -20.30
C ARG A 673 22.95 20.46 -19.19
N ILE A 674 21.62 20.47 -19.38
CA ILE A 674 20.68 20.88 -18.34
C ILE A 674 20.76 19.93 -17.14
N ALA A 675 20.75 18.62 -17.39
CA ALA A 675 20.82 17.59 -16.33
C ALA A 675 22.17 17.62 -15.58
N GLN A 676 23.28 17.88 -16.27
CA GLN A 676 24.61 18.04 -15.66
C GLN A 676 24.72 19.29 -14.79
N TRP A 677 23.99 20.37 -15.11
CA TRP A 677 23.94 21.57 -14.29
C TRP A 677 23.09 21.40 -13.04
N SER A 678 22.01 20.62 -13.11
CA SER A 678 21.09 20.40 -11.99
C SER A 678 21.74 19.62 -10.85
N ASP A 679 21.50 20.07 -9.60
CA ASP A 679 21.92 19.33 -8.42
C ASP A 679 21.16 18.00 -8.31
N MET A 680 21.90 16.89 -8.25
CA MET A 680 21.34 15.54 -8.24
C MET A 680 20.49 15.29 -7.00
N GLN A 681 20.93 15.76 -5.82
CA GLN A 681 20.18 15.57 -4.58
C GLN A 681 18.84 16.33 -4.60
N THR A 682 18.85 17.55 -5.13
CA THR A 682 17.64 18.34 -5.37
C THR A 682 16.74 17.65 -6.39
N SER A 683 17.29 17.03 -7.43
CA SER A 683 16.52 16.28 -8.43
C SER A 683 15.81 15.07 -7.81
N ILE A 684 16.52 14.25 -7.03
CA ILE A 684 15.95 13.08 -6.33
C ILE A 684 14.75 13.49 -5.45
N THR A 685 14.88 14.61 -4.73
CA THR A 685 13.85 15.04 -3.79
C THR A 685 12.69 15.76 -4.49
N LYS A 686 12.98 16.81 -5.26
CA LYS A 686 11.95 17.67 -5.87
C LYS A 686 11.20 17.02 -7.04
N ASN A 687 11.80 16.05 -7.72
CA ASN A 687 11.17 15.41 -8.87
C ASN A 687 10.28 14.21 -8.48
N SER A 688 10.02 13.99 -7.18
CA SER A 688 9.22 12.86 -6.68
C SER A 688 7.84 12.70 -7.35
N TYR A 689 7.25 13.80 -7.84
CA TYR A 689 5.90 13.84 -8.44
C TYR A 689 5.87 14.56 -9.80
N THR A 690 6.99 14.54 -10.51
CA THR A 690 7.16 15.09 -11.87
C THR A 690 7.80 14.05 -12.77
N ILE A 691 7.91 14.33 -14.07
CA ILE A 691 8.77 13.56 -14.97
C ILE A 691 10.20 14.06 -14.73
N GLY A 692 11.10 13.18 -14.33
CA GLY A 692 12.47 13.55 -13.94
C GLY A 692 13.48 13.41 -15.07
N PHE A 693 14.72 13.81 -14.79
CA PHE A 693 15.81 13.74 -15.76
C PHE A 693 16.11 12.32 -16.23
N SER A 694 15.98 11.31 -15.37
CA SER A 694 16.23 9.92 -15.74
C SER A 694 15.29 9.44 -16.86
N GLY A 695 13.98 9.72 -16.74
CA GLY A 695 13.00 9.44 -17.79
C GLY A 695 13.19 10.29 -19.05
N LEU A 696 13.55 11.58 -18.91
CA LEU A 696 13.81 12.46 -20.05
C LEU A 696 15.06 12.03 -20.84
N LEU A 697 16.13 11.64 -20.17
CA LEU A 697 17.36 11.17 -20.81
C LEU A 697 17.14 9.83 -21.52
N LEU A 698 16.29 8.94 -20.98
CA LEU A 698 15.86 7.73 -21.68
C LEU A 698 15.10 8.05 -22.98
N ALA A 699 14.23 9.07 -22.93
CA ALA A 699 13.52 9.53 -24.12
C ALA A 699 14.50 10.11 -25.16
N GLY A 700 15.44 10.92 -24.70
CA GLY A 700 16.45 11.56 -25.54
C GLY A 700 17.40 10.57 -26.20
N ILE A 701 17.89 9.57 -25.45
CA ILE A 701 18.82 8.59 -26.02
C ILE A 701 18.17 7.82 -27.17
N LEU A 702 16.87 7.49 -27.11
CA LEU A 702 16.15 6.79 -28.19
C LEU A 702 15.95 7.65 -29.45
N ARG A 703 16.33 8.94 -29.42
CA ARG A 703 16.30 9.85 -30.57
C ARG A 703 17.69 10.30 -31.03
N CYS A 704 18.72 9.93 -30.29
CA CYS A 704 20.10 10.27 -30.60
C CYS A 704 20.84 9.03 -31.10
N GLN A 705 21.61 9.14 -32.19
CA GLN A 705 22.45 8.04 -32.69
C GLN A 705 23.90 8.10 -32.20
N SER A 706 24.32 9.24 -31.65
CA SER A 706 25.68 9.45 -31.17
C SER A 706 26.00 8.63 -29.93
N LEU A 707 27.02 7.78 -30.06
CA LEU A 707 27.55 7.00 -28.95
C LEU A 707 28.18 7.90 -27.88
N SER A 708 28.79 9.02 -28.26
CA SER A 708 29.40 9.97 -27.31
C SER A 708 28.36 10.54 -26.35
N VAL A 709 27.26 11.05 -26.89
CA VAL A 709 26.13 11.59 -26.12
C VAL A 709 25.50 10.49 -25.26
N GLY A 710 25.34 9.28 -25.82
CA GLY A 710 24.83 8.12 -25.10
C GLY A 710 25.70 7.73 -23.90
N LEU A 711 27.02 7.84 -24.00
CA LEU A 711 27.94 7.60 -22.89
C LEU A 711 27.86 8.70 -21.83
N GLU A 712 27.71 9.97 -22.20
CA GLU A 712 27.46 11.05 -21.22
C GLU A 712 26.17 10.82 -20.43
N ILE A 713 25.10 10.35 -21.09
CA ILE A 713 23.84 9.96 -20.43
C ILE A 713 24.08 8.81 -19.45
N GLN A 714 24.82 7.79 -19.87
CA GLN A 714 25.15 6.64 -19.04
C GLN A 714 25.96 7.04 -17.80
N ASP A 715 26.94 7.92 -17.96
CA ASP A 715 27.79 8.42 -16.86
C ASP A 715 26.99 9.25 -15.86
N TRP A 716 26.06 10.10 -16.35
CA TRP A 716 25.16 10.85 -15.48
C TRP A 716 24.25 9.92 -14.67
N LEU A 717 23.67 8.90 -15.30
CA LEU A 717 22.83 7.91 -14.61
C LEU A 717 23.64 7.07 -13.61
N GLN A 718 24.89 6.73 -13.94
CA GLN A 718 25.80 6.01 -13.02
C GLN A 718 26.12 6.87 -11.79
N ALA A 719 26.41 8.16 -11.98
CA ALA A 719 26.64 9.10 -10.89
C ALA A 719 25.38 9.25 -10.01
N LEU A 720 24.18 9.27 -10.61
CA LEU A 720 22.93 9.27 -9.86
C LEU A 720 22.75 7.98 -9.05
N ILE A 721 23.04 6.81 -9.61
CA ILE A 721 22.97 5.50 -8.90
C ILE A 721 23.92 5.46 -7.71
N ASN A 722 25.09 6.10 -7.79
CA ASN A 722 26.06 6.12 -6.70
C ASN A 722 25.53 6.85 -5.45
N LEU A 723 24.51 7.70 -5.59
CA LEU A 723 23.78 8.31 -4.46
C LEU A 723 22.76 7.35 -3.83
N GLN A 724 22.60 6.15 -4.38
CA GLN A 724 21.66 5.10 -3.98
C GLN A 724 20.17 5.47 -3.94
N PRO A 725 19.62 6.34 -4.83
CA PRO A 725 18.19 6.54 -4.94
C PRO A 725 17.48 5.31 -5.52
N THR A 726 16.21 5.12 -5.14
CA THR A 726 15.34 4.10 -5.73
C THR A 726 14.71 4.57 -7.05
N GLU A 727 14.42 5.86 -7.14
CA GLU A 727 13.78 6.52 -8.27
C GLU A 727 14.18 7.99 -8.38
N GLU A 728 14.02 8.56 -9.57
CA GLU A 728 14.05 10.00 -9.81
C GLU A 728 12.98 10.30 -10.87
N GLY A 729 12.08 11.25 -10.59
CA GLY A 729 11.00 11.53 -11.55
C GLY A 729 9.91 10.49 -11.63
N ALA A 730 9.60 9.80 -10.52
CA ALA A 730 8.73 8.62 -10.49
C ALA A 730 9.15 7.49 -11.44
N PHE A 731 10.46 7.41 -11.74
CA PHE A 731 11.02 6.51 -12.73
C PHE A 731 12.14 5.65 -12.12
N PRO A 732 12.19 4.33 -12.40
CA PRO A 732 13.14 3.40 -11.77
C PRO A 732 14.55 3.57 -12.34
N ILE A 733 15.46 4.17 -11.56
CA ILE A 733 16.79 4.57 -12.04
C ILE A 733 17.61 3.38 -12.51
N TYR A 734 17.61 2.28 -11.75
CA TYR A 734 18.36 1.07 -12.13
C TYR A 734 17.90 0.52 -13.48
N GLN A 735 16.58 0.43 -13.70
CA GLN A 735 16.05 -0.06 -14.98
C GLN A 735 16.45 0.87 -16.14
N THR A 736 16.32 2.18 -15.96
CA THR A 736 16.75 3.18 -16.94
C THR A 736 18.22 3.03 -17.30
N PHE A 737 19.09 2.91 -16.30
CA PHE A 737 20.52 2.75 -16.50
C PHE A 737 20.87 1.49 -17.31
N HIS A 738 20.26 0.35 -16.98
CA HIS A 738 20.49 -0.90 -17.72
C HIS A 738 20.03 -0.79 -19.18
N VAL A 739 18.87 -0.16 -19.44
CA VAL A 739 18.39 0.07 -20.82
C VAL A 739 19.37 0.96 -21.59
N VAL A 740 19.78 2.09 -21.01
CA VAL A 740 20.76 3.00 -21.62
C VAL A 740 22.08 2.29 -21.93
N LYS A 741 22.58 1.48 -20.99
CA LYS A 741 23.80 0.70 -21.17
C LYS A 741 23.68 -0.28 -22.35
N ILE A 742 22.56 -0.99 -22.47
CA ILE A 742 22.32 -1.91 -23.59
C ILE A 742 22.21 -1.15 -24.91
N ILE A 743 21.52 -0.01 -24.95
CA ILE A 743 21.45 0.85 -26.14
C ILE A 743 22.85 1.23 -26.61
N ASN A 744 23.72 1.69 -25.70
CA ASN A 744 25.10 2.03 -26.03
C ASN A 744 25.92 0.83 -26.53
N GLN A 745 25.73 -0.35 -25.93
CA GLN A 745 26.37 -1.58 -26.39
C GLN A 745 25.93 -1.97 -27.80
N GLN A 746 24.63 -1.86 -28.12
CA GLN A 746 24.12 -2.11 -29.47
C GLN A 746 24.67 -1.11 -30.48
N ARG A 747 24.76 0.18 -30.13
CA ARG A 747 25.36 1.21 -30.98
C ARG A 747 26.84 0.97 -31.27
N ALA A 748 27.60 0.53 -30.27
CA ALA A 748 29.01 0.21 -30.43
C ALA A 748 29.27 -0.91 -31.45
N ILE A 749 28.28 -1.77 -31.71
CA ILE A 749 28.34 -2.84 -32.72
C ILE A 749 27.59 -2.48 -34.02
N GLY A 750 27.23 -1.21 -34.23
CA GLY A 750 26.60 -0.72 -35.45
C GLY A 750 25.09 -0.99 -35.56
N ARG A 751 24.38 -0.99 -34.41
CA ARG A 751 22.92 -1.14 -34.36
C ARG A 751 22.29 0.06 -33.67
N ASP A 752 21.44 0.77 -34.38
CA ASP A 752 20.69 1.90 -33.83
C ASP A 752 19.36 1.43 -33.25
N ILE A 753 19.03 1.95 -32.06
CA ILE A 753 17.80 1.64 -31.32
C ILE A 753 16.88 2.87 -31.32
N PHE A 754 15.64 2.67 -31.75
CA PHE A 754 14.62 3.74 -31.87
C PHE A 754 13.47 3.58 -30.89
N ALA A 755 13.19 2.35 -30.44
CA ALA A 755 12.18 2.09 -29.43
C ALA A 755 12.54 0.87 -28.57
N VAL A 756 12.05 0.88 -27.34
CA VAL A 756 12.17 -0.23 -26.38
C VAL A 756 10.80 -0.46 -25.77
N THR A 757 10.28 -1.68 -25.85
CA THR A 757 8.97 -2.07 -25.30
C THR A 757 9.08 -3.34 -24.48
N GLN A 758 8.04 -3.69 -23.73
CA GLN A 758 7.94 -5.01 -23.09
C GLN A 758 7.32 -6.03 -24.05
N PRO A 759 7.71 -7.32 -23.95
CA PRO A 759 7.08 -8.39 -24.73
C PRO A 759 5.65 -8.69 -24.29
N VAL A 760 5.32 -8.48 -23.01
CA VAL A 760 4.00 -8.68 -22.41
C VAL A 760 3.71 -7.50 -21.50
N ASP A 761 2.49 -6.95 -21.58
CA ASP A 761 2.04 -5.95 -20.60
C ASP A 761 1.64 -6.68 -19.31
N ASP A 762 2.19 -6.23 -18.18
CA ASP A 762 1.79 -6.73 -16.88
C ASP A 762 0.70 -5.89 -16.21
N GLY A 763 0.18 -4.88 -16.93
CA GLY A 763 -0.89 -4.00 -16.48
C GLY A 763 -0.44 -2.96 -15.45
N GLY A 764 0.86 -2.84 -15.17
CA GLY A 764 1.41 -2.10 -14.04
C GLY A 764 1.57 -2.96 -12.78
N GLY A 765 1.76 -4.27 -12.96
CA GLY A 765 1.92 -5.27 -11.90
C GLY A 765 0.60 -5.85 -11.38
N THR A 766 0.62 -7.14 -10.96
CA THR A 766 -0.52 -7.75 -10.26
C THR A 766 -0.74 -7.03 -8.92
N PRO A 767 -1.94 -6.46 -8.66
CA PRO A 767 -2.12 -5.50 -7.58
C PRO A 767 -2.03 -6.20 -6.22
N LYS A 768 -0.92 -5.95 -5.52
CA LYS A 768 -0.83 -5.96 -4.06
C LYS A 768 0.16 -4.87 -3.62
N LEU A 769 -0.18 -3.61 -3.96
CA LEU A 769 0.34 -2.41 -3.31
C LEU A 769 1.88 -2.40 -3.17
N THR A 770 2.64 -2.56 -4.25
CA THR A 770 4.08 -2.30 -4.25
C THR A 770 4.38 -1.27 -5.34
N GLY A 771 5.22 -0.27 -5.05
CA GLY A 771 5.44 0.88 -5.94
C GLY A 771 5.92 0.49 -7.34
N TYR A 772 5.79 1.39 -8.32
CA TYR A 772 6.13 1.13 -9.73
C TYR A 772 7.54 0.51 -9.92
N ASN A 773 8.51 0.94 -9.11
CA ASN A 773 9.89 0.42 -9.16
C ASN A 773 10.07 -1.02 -8.64
N SER A 774 9.01 -1.62 -8.08
CA SER A 774 9.02 -3.02 -7.64
C SER A 774 8.74 -4.02 -8.77
N GLN A 775 8.43 -3.53 -9.97
CA GLN A 775 8.23 -4.33 -11.18
C GLN A 775 9.55 -5.02 -11.56
N SER A 776 9.52 -6.34 -11.73
CA SER A 776 10.68 -7.11 -12.20
C SER A 776 10.64 -7.21 -13.72
N ILE A 777 11.48 -6.44 -14.40
CA ILE A 777 11.64 -6.52 -15.86
C ILE A 777 12.83 -7.42 -16.15
N THR A 778 12.59 -8.62 -16.68
CA THR A 778 13.65 -9.61 -16.98
C THR A 778 14.09 -9.58 -18.45
N SER A 779 13.25 -9.02 -19.33
CA SER A 779 13.50 -8.96 -20.77
C SER A 779 12.78 -7.76 -21.40
N LEU A 780 13.43 -7.13 -22.38
CA LEU A 780 12.87 -6.04 -23.16
C LEU A 780 13.01 -6.33 -24.66
N LEU A 781 12.06 -5.80 -25.43
CA LEU A 781 12.01 -5.88 -26.87
C LEU A 781 12.61 -4.59 -27.46
N PHE A 782 13.73 -4.74 -28.16
CA PHE A 782 14.46 -3.64 -28.79
C PHE A 782 14.09 -3.56 -30.27
N HIS A 783 13.73 -2.36 -30.72
CA HIS A 783 13.33 -2.07 -32.09
C HIS A 783 14.37 -1.13 -32.70
N GLY A 784 15.02 -1.59 -33.77
CA GLY A 784 16.20 -0.92 -34.31
C GLY A 784 16.45 -1.16 -35.79
N LYS A 785 17.55 -0.58 -36.27
CA LYS A 785 18.05 -0.72 -37.65
C LYS A 785 19.55 -0.99 -37.61
N TYR A 786 20.05 -1.82 -38.52
CA TYR A 786 21.49 -2.01 -38.67
C TYR A 786 22.10 -0.83 -39.43
N GLN A 787 23.26 -0.32 -39.03
CA GLN A 787 23.91 0.79 -39.74
C GLN A 787 24.43 0.36 -41.12
N ASN A 788 24.90 -0.89 -41.22
CA ASN A 788 25.52 -1.44 -42.43
C ASN A 788 24.55 -2.19 -43.36
N LEU A 789 23.35 -2.49 -42.87
CA LEU A 789 22.31 -3.20 -43.60
C LEU A 789 21.05 -2.36 -43.44
N ASP A 790 20.42 -1.90 -44.51
CA ASP A 790 19.23 -1.05 -44.46
C ASP A 790 17.96 -1.79 -43.95
N SER A 791 18.15 -2.81 -43.11
CA SER A 791 17.14 -3.69 -42.55
C SER A 791 16.79 -3.33 -41.11
N LEU A 792 15.50 -3.36 -40.82
CA LEU A 792 14.95 -3.24 -39.46
C LEU A 792 15.11 -4.56 -38.72
N PHE A 793 15.23 -4.49 -37.38
CA PHE A 793 15.22 -5.65 -36.51
C PHE A 793 14.37 -5.43 -35.27
N GLN A 794 13.88 -6.53 -34.74
CA GLN A 794 13.19 -6.60 -33.46
C GLN A 794 13.75 -7.78 -32.67
N GLU A 795 14.39 -7.51 -31.53
CA GLU A 795 15.10 -8.54 -30.75
C GLU A 795 14.72 -8.46 -29.26
N CYS A 796 14.44 -9.61 -28.66
CA CYS A 796 14.18 -9.69 -27.22
C CYS A 796 15.51 -9.92 -26.49
N ILE A 797 15.90 -8.96 -25.67
CA ILE A 797 17.16 -8.98 -24.91
C ILE A 797 16.84 -9.16 -23.43
N SER A 798 17.48 -10.14 -22.78
CA SER A 798 17.40 -10.33 -21.34
C SER A 798 18.24 -9.29 -20.60
N LEU A 799 17.71 -8.75 -19.51
CA LEU A 799 18.38 -7.76 -18.66
C LEU A 799 19.29 -8.41 -17.59
N ASP A 800 19.34 -9.75 -17.52
CA ASP A 800 20.12 -10.51 -16.51
C ASP A 800 21.62 -10.64 -16.83
N VAL A 801 22.13 -9.99 -17.88
CA VAL A 801 23.52 -10.10 -18.37
C VAL A 801 24.45 -9.02 -17.85
#